data_AF-A0AAW0SWE3-F1
#
_entry.id   AF-A0AAW0SWE3-F1
#
_cell.length_a   1.000
_cell.length_b   1.000
_cell.length_c   1.000
_cell.angle_alpha   90.00
_cell.angle_beta   90.00
_cell.angle_gamma   90.00
#
_symmetry.space_group_name_H-M   'P 1'
#
loop_
_entity.id
_entity.type
_entity.pdbx_description
1 polymer ?
#
loop_
_entity_poly.entity_id
_entity_poly.type
_entity_poly.pdbx_seq_one_letter_code
_entity_poly.pdbx_strand_id
1 'polypeptide(L)'
;MCLKKHWMRLGMQVDAVGKIPVKHLVRTFASGKTEKMVYSCLEEMGLPSGKGDSIEKDSFTFDKFYKLYHTICPRTDIDELYSSITKTDFISMAQLINFMNEKQRDPSLNEILYPLYDEKRCTEIITAHEPNKENVDNKRFSKDGFLAYLMSDENAPVFLDRLDIYQDMDQPLSHYYINSSHNTYLSGRQFGGKSTAEMYRQTLLAGCRCVELDCWDGKGEDEEPIITHGKAMCTDILFKEAIIAIRDCAFVTSDYPIILSFENHCCKKQQYKLAKYCDEYFGDLLSKEALPDSPLVPGQPLPSPNQLKYKILIKNKRLKADVEKQELELFLKGQLDLVDDEDAKEDASQPTAQPKEPKTNNTTSTTTSITTTTTTTTTTTTTTTPVSQPSLEDDKPLTAEERAFLYYQYTGATTHVHPVLSSYVNYCQPVKFQGFDVAQEKNIHHNMSSFSETVGLGYLKTQAIEFVNYNKRQMSRIYPKGARVDSSNYMPQVFWNAGCQMVSLNFQTSDLPMQLNQGKFEYNGGCGYLLKPDFMRRQDRTFDPFAESPVDGVIAAQVAVTVIAGQFLSDKKVGTYVEVDMYGLPTDTIRKEFRTRMIPGNGLNPSYNEEPFLFRKVVLPDLAVLRFGVFDENGKMLGQRILPLDGLQAGYRHISLRTEGNFPMSLPMLFCNIELKIYVPDGLGDLMDALSDPRAFLSAQEKREQQMKAMGIEASDIDTKQLKGGKGGGAKPAGGAAGAKAGAGAKPGAAGAKKEEEPLEFEPINLETLRTQKNFLKATKKQQKELETLRKKHMKERLTIQKGQCSAIEKVAKGKKDVMDDPKIKALVTDQMTQWSVMVEKHRKEEWEMLKEHLKSQEDILKKLMEEEQQAQIKKMEAKHEQENKEMKASQAKAAVDTAKDVNADKTLKTKADRDRRLKEKNQNNTKRFIEERKISAMKQGKQKEKLKKVHDQQMGQLSKDIQLMLLEQGFD
;
A
#
# COMPACT_ATOMS: atom_id res chain seq x y z
N MET A 1 -11.86 6.63 30.85
CA MET A 1 -12.84 7.74 30.73
C MET A 1 -14.13 7.39 29.94
N CYS A 2 -14.07 6.51 28.94
CA CYS A 2 -15.19 6.18 28.03
C CYS A 2 -16.49 5.73 28.71
N LEU A 3 -16.42 4.78 29.65
CA LEU A 3 -17.59 4.29 30.39
C LEU A 3 -18.25 5.40 31.23
N LYS A 4 -17.45 6.28 31.84
CA LYS A 4 -17.95 7.42 32.62
C LYS A 4 -18.68 8.43 31.72
N LYS A 5 -18.14 8.71 30.53
CA LYS A 5 -18.79 9.56 29.52
C LYS A 5 -20.14 8.98 29.07
N HIS A 6 -20.21 7.66 28.85
CA HIS A 6 -21.47 6.99 28.50
C HIS A 6 -22.49 7.04 29.63
N TRP A 7 -22.06 6.77 30.87
CA TRP A 7 -22.92 6.93 32.06
C TRP A 7 -23.47 8.36 32.18
N MET A 8 -22.64 9.38 32.00
CA MET A 8 -23.08 10.79 32.01
C MET A 8 -24.10 11.06 30.90
N ARG A 9 -23.86 10.53 29.69
CA ARG A 9 -24.80 10.65 28.56
C ARG A 9 -26.15 10.01 28.89
N LEU A 10 -26.17 8.79 29.45
CA LEU A 10 -27.41 8.15 29.90
C LEU A 10 -28.13 9.00 30.94
N GLY A 11 -27.39 9.61 31.87
CA GLY A 11 -27.93 10.56 32.85
C GLY A 11 -28.47 11.88 32.29
N MET A 12 -28.16 12.22 31.03
CA MET A 12 -28.73 13.36 30.31
C MET A 12 -29.92 12.97 29.42
N GLN A 13 -30.09 11.69 29.11
CA GLN A 13 -31.19 11.17 28.29
C GLN A 13 -32.43 10.90 29.15
N VAL A 14 -32.98 11.98 29.69
CA VAL A 14 -34.14 11.94 30.59
C VAL A 14 -35.48 12.04 29.85
N ASP A 15 -36.55 11.56 30.47
CA ASP A 15 -37.93 11.80 30.04
C ASP A 15 -38.38 13.24 30.38
N ALA A 16 -39.64 13.56 30.04
CA ALA A 16 -40.24 14.87 30.32
C ALA A 16 -40.31 15.22 31.82
N VAL A 17 -40.15 14.23 32.71
CA VAL A 17 -40.18 14.38 34.17
C VAL A 17 -38.75 14.44 34.74
N GLY A 18 -37.71 14.38 33.90
CA GLY A 18 -36.32 14.46 34.32
C GLY A 18 -35.73 13.15 34.85
N LYS A 19 -36.40 12.00 34.65
CA LYS A 19 -35.93 10.67 35.07
C LYS A 19 -35.32 9.91 33.90
N ILE A 20 -34.41 8.98 34.18
CA ILE A 20 -33.68 8.20 33.16
C ILE A 20 -34.52 6.99 32.73
N PRO A 21 -35.01 6.90 31.48
CA PRO A 21 -35.82 5.76 31.05
C PRO A 21 -35.00 4.47 31.00
N VAL A 22 -35.51 3.40 31.62
CA VAL A 22 -34.83 2.08 31.66
C VAL A 22 -34.55 1.55 30.26
N LYS A 23 -35.42 1.83 29.28
CA LYS A 23 -35.24 1.43 27.87
C LYS A 23 -33.91 1.90 27.26
N HIS A 24 -33.38 3.07 27.65
CA HIS A 24 -32.11 3.58 27.13
C HIS A 24 -30.92 2.79 27.67
N LEU A 25 -30.99 2.38 28.94
CA LEU A 25 -29.99 1.54 29.59
C LEU A 25 -29.99 0.13 28.99
N VAL A 26 -31.17 -0.48 28.83
CA VAL A 26 -31.32 -1.83 28.25
C VAL A 26 -30.78 -1.89 26.82
N ARG A 27 -31.07 -0.87 26.01
CA ARG A 27 -30.56 -0.77 24.63
C ARG A 27 -29.04 -0.79 24.54
N THR A 28 -28.33 -0.29 25.56
CA THR A 28 -26.85 -0.31 25.59
C THR A 28 -26.30 -1.74 25.59
N PHE A 29 -27.00 -2.68 26.24
CA PHE A 29 -26.52 -4.05 26.47
C PHE A 29 -27.24 -5.12 25.62
N ALA A 30 -28.33 -4.76 24.95
CA ALA A 30 -29.16 -5.66 24.16
C ALA A 30 -28.46 -6.26 22.92
N SER A 31 -27.25 -5.79 22.56
CA SER A 31 -26.48 -6.27 21.41
C SER A 31 -25.72 -7.58 21.64
N GLY A 32 -25.55 -8.01 22.89
CA GLY A 32 -24.88 -9.28 23.24
C GLY A 32 -25.61 -10.12 24.28
N LYS A 33 -26.51 -9.53 25.07
CA LYS A 33 -27.32 -10.23 26.09
C LYS A 33 -28.81 -10.02 25.84
N THR A 34 -29.64 -10.90 26.39
CA THR A 34 -31.10 -10.76 26.29
C THR A 34 -31.59 -9.62 27.18
N GLU A 35 -32.58 -8.86 26.73
CA GLU A 35 -33.16 -7.77 27.53
C GLU A 35 -33.61 -8.25 28.91
N LYS A 36 -34.17 -9.48 29.00
CA LYS A 36 -34.56 -10.12 30.26
C LYS A 36 -33.41 -10.20 31.27
N MET A 37 -32.21 -10.56 30.83
CA MET A 37 -31.03 -10.62 31.71
C MET A 37 -30.67 -9.23 32.21
N VAL A 38 -30.72 -8.21 31.34
CA VAL A 38 -30.44 -6.82 31.74
C VAL A 38 -31.42 -6.34 32.79
N TYR A 39 -32.72 -6.60 32.62
CA TYR A 39 -33.74 -6.25 33.62
C TYR A 39 -33.51 -6.97 34.97
N SER A 40 -33.17 -8.26 34.95
CA SER A 40 -32.84 -9.02 36.16
C SER A 40 -31.65 -8.41 36.91
N CYS A 41 -30.58 -8.03 36.21
CA CYS A 41 -29.43 -7.38 36.84
C CYS A 41 -29.77 -6.00 37.42
N LEU A 42 -30.73 -5.27 36.84
CA LEU A 42 -31.19 -4.00 37.41
C LEU A 42 -31.96 -4.21 38.72
N GLU A 43 -32.81 -5.24 38.76
CA GLU A 43 -33.56 -5.62 39.95
C GLU A 43 -32.62 -6.03 41.10
N GLU A 44 -31.59 -6.83 40.81
CA GLU A 44 -30.54 -7.21 41.78
C GLU A 44 -29.78 -5.99 42.34
N MET A 45 -29.71 -4.90 41.58
CA MET A 45 -29.09 -3.64 42.00
C MET A 45 -30.03 -2.69 42.73
N GLY A 46 -31.28 -3.10 42.96
CA GLY A 46 -32.32 -2.26 43.56
C GLY A 46 -32.67 -1.05 42.70
N LEU A 47 -32.54 -1.17 41.37
CA LEU A 47 -32.95 -0.15 40.41
C LEU A 47 -34.29 -0.55 39.76
N PRO A 48 -35.13 0.43 39.36
CA PRO A 48 -36.32 0.15 38.57
C PRO A 48 -35.98 -0.69 37.32
N SER A 49 -36.72 -1.78 37.12
CA SER A 49 -36.43 -2.81 36.10
C SER A 49 -37.58 -3.02 35.10
N GLY A 50 -38.70 -2.33 35.24
CA GLY A 50 -39.80 -2.40 34.28
C GLY A 50 -39.45 -1.73 32.94
N LYS A 51 -40.00 -2.26 31.84
CA LYS A 51 -39.77 -1.72 30.48
C LYS A 51 -40.23 -0.26 30.31
N GLY A 52 -41.23 0.15 31.08
CA GLY A 52 -41.76 1.52 31.11
C GLY A 52 -41.25 2.36 32.28
N ASP A 53 -40.37 1.82 33.12
CA ASP A 53 -39.92 2.51 34.32
C ASP A 53 -38.84 3.55 33.99
N SER A 54 -38.68 4.50 34.90
CA SER A 54 -37.61 5.49 34.87
C SER A 54 -36.87 5.51 36.21
N ILE A 55 -35.56 5.69 36.15
CA ILE A 55 -34.65 5.72 37.29
C ILE A 55 -34.41 7.18 37.71
N GLU A 56 -34.47 7.45 39.02
CA GLU A 56 -34.06 8.74 39.58
C GLU A 56 -32.57 8.98 39.35
N LYS A 57 -32.20 10.20 38.96
CA LYS A 57 -30.83 10.55 38.57
C LYS A 57 -29.83 10.31 39.71
N ASP A 58 -30.19 10.69 40.93
CA ASP A 58 -29.34 10.55 42.12
C ASP A 58 -29.14 9.08 42.51
N SER A 59 -30.10 8.22 42.18
CA SER A 59 -30.06 6.78 42.45
C SER A 59 -29.16 6.01 41.48
N PHE A 60 -28.88 6.57 40.29
CA PHE A 60 -28.07 5.97 39.23
C PHE A 60 -26.61 6.45 39.29
N THR A 61 -25.90 6.08 40.36
CA THR A 61 -24.49 6.42 40.55
C THR A 61 -23.57 5.68 39.57
N PHE A 62 -22.37 6.22 39.33
CA PHE A 62 -21.38 5.57 38.47
C PHE A 62 -20.98 4.19 38.98
N ASP A 63 -20.86 4.00 40.30
CA ASP A 63 -20.49 2.71 40.89
C ASP A 63 -21.52 1.61 40.59
N LYS A 64 -22.82 1.96 40.62
CA LYS A 64 -23.89 1.03 40.23
C LYS A 64 -23.79 0.69 38.75
N PHE A 65 -23.59 1.69 37.88
CA PHE A 65 -23.39 1.45 36.45
C PHE A 65 -22.16 0.60 36.16
N TYR A 66 -21.06 0.84 36.86
CA TYR A 66 -19.80 0.11 36.69
C TYR A 66 -19.93 -1.36 37.12
N LYS A 67 -20.61 -1.61 38.25
CA LYS A 67 -20.98 -2.98 38.65
C LYS A 67 -21.88 -3.63 37.59
N LEU A 68 -22.87 -2.91 37.06
CA LEU A 68 -23.80 -3.44 36.06
C LEU A 68 -23.06 -3.86 34.80
N TYR A 69 -22.13 -3.02 34.35
CA TYR A 69 -21.24 -3.32 33.22
C TYR A 69 -20.46 -4.62 33.45
N HIS A 70 -19.80 -4.78 34.60
CA HIS A 70 -19.02 -5.99 34.90
C HIS A 70 -19.86 -7.27 34.97
N THR A 71 -21.08 -7.18 35.51
CA THR A 71 -22.00 -8.33 35.56
C THR A 71 -22.50 -8.74 34.18
N ILE A 72 -22.82 -7.78 33.31
CA ILE A 72 -23.40 -8.04 31.99
C ILE A 72 -22.32 -8.36 30.94
N CYS A 73 -21.17 -7.68 31.02
CA CYS A 73 -20.06 -7.75 30.07
C CYS A 73 -18.77 -8.22 30.78
N PRO A 74 -18.71 -9.49 31.24
CA PRO A 74 -17.50 -10.00 31.87
C PRO A 74 -16.32 -9.93 30.89
N ARG A 75 -15.16 -9.51 31.39
CA ARG A 75 -13.90 -9.34 30.64
C ARG A 75 -13.00 -10.56 30.76
N THR A 76 -13.46 -11.70 30.26
CA THR A 76 -12.71 -12.97 30.30
C THR A 76 -11.33 -12.88 29.63
N ASP A 77 -11.20 -12.01 28.62
CA ASP A 77 -9.94 -11.65 27.96
C ASP A 77 -8.92 -11.06 28.92
N ILE A 78 -9.36 -10.22 29.86
CA ILE A 78 -8.51 -9.64 30.91
C ILE A 78 -8.19 -10.67 31.98
N ASP A 79 -9.12 -11.58 32.27
CA ASP A 79 -8.93 -12.67 33.24
C ASP A 79 -7.83 -13.62 32.77
N GLU A 80 -7.84 -13.98 31.49
CA GLU A 80 -6.81 -14.79 30.84
C GLU A 80 -5.44 -14.08 30.86
N LEU A 81 -5.40 -12.79 30.52
CA LEU A 81 -4.16 -12.00 30.57
C LEU A 81 -3.61 -11.92 32.00
N TYR A 82 -4.44 -11.60 32.97
CA TYR A 82 -4.05 -11.47 34.37
C TYR A 82 -3.50 -12.81 34.90
N SER A 83 -4.17 -13.91 34.57
CA SER A 83 -3.74 -15.27 34.93
C SER A 83 -2.43 -15.69 34.26
N SER A 84 -2.10 -15.11 33.10
CA SER A 84 -0.82 -15.35 32.42
C SER A 84 0.36 -14.65 33.12
N ILE A 85 0.10 -13.57 33.86
CA ILE A 85 1.10 -12.80 34.61
C ILE A 85 1.27 -13.35 36.03
N THR A 86 0.16 -13.67 36.70
CA THR A 86 0.15 -14.11 38.08
C THR A 86 -0.86 -15.22 38.35
N LYS A 87 -0.52 -16.13 39.28
CA LYS A 87 -1.42 -17.17 39.80
C LYS A 87 -2.03 -16.82 41.15
N THR A 88 -1.65 -15.66 41.71
CA THR A 88 -2.15 -15.13 42.98
C THR A 88 -3.22 -14.06 42.74
N ASP A 89 -3.89 -13.62 43.80
CA ASP A 89 -4.95 -12.61 43.71
C ASP A 89 -4.43 -11.21 43.30
N PHE A 90 -3.13 -10.96 43.43
CA PHE A 90 -2.45 -9.71 43.06
C PHE A 90 -1.20 -9.97 42.21
N ILE A 91 -0.82 -8.98 41.38
CA ILE A 91 0.48 -8.91 40.71
C ILE A 91 1.48 -8.28 41.69
N SER A 92 2.61 -8.95 41.91
CA SER A 92 3.72 -8.41 42.70
C SER A 92 4.53 -7.37 41.91
N MET A 93 5.26 -6.50 42.62
CA MET A 93 6.12 -5.49 42.00
C MET A 93 7.09 -6.08 40.95
N ALA A 94 7.74 -7.21 41.26
CA ALA A 94 8.66 -7.86 40.34
C ALA A 94 7.95 -8.38 39.06
N GLN A 95 6.76 -8.96 39.21
CA GLN A 95 5.96 -9.40 38.06
C GLN A 95 5.49 -8.21 37.22
N LEU A 96 5.10 -7.10 37.84
CA LEU A 96 4.69 -5.89 37.13
C LEU A 96 5.87 -5.29 36.35
N ILE A 97 7.03 -5.12 36.95
CA ILE A 97 8.25 -4.64 36.27
C ILE A 97 8.57 -5.52 35.06
N ASN A 98 8.52 -6.85 35.23
CA ASN A 98 8.76 -7.79 34.15
C ASN A 98 7.72 -7.64 33.03
N PHE A 99 6.43 -7.57 33.37
CA PHE A 99 5.36 -7.36 32.38
C PHE A 99 5.54 -6.04 31.60
N MET A 100 5.85 -4.95 32.29
CA MET A 100 6.01 -3.64 31.66
C MET A 100 7.18 -3.61 30.69
N ASN A 101 8.32 -4.20 31.05
CA ASN A 101 9.52 -4.21 30.22
C ASN A 101 9.48 -5.26 29.09
N GLU A 102 8.91 -6.45 29.33
CA GLU A 102 8.90 -7.55 28.36
C GLU A 102 7.70 -7.54 27.42
N LYS A 103 6.54 -7.02 27.87
CA LYS A 103 5.28 -7.07 27.12
C LYS A 103 4.80 -5.70 26.67
N GLN A 104 4.89 -4.65 27.50
CA GLN A 104 4.35 -3.33 27.15
C GLN A 104 5.35 -2.39 26.47
N ARG A 105 6.65 -2.54 26.74
CA ARG A 105 7.69 -1.69 26.16
C ARG A 105 8.04 -2.17 24.75
N ASP A 106 8.21 -1.22 23.83
CA ASP A 106 8.78 -1.49 22.53
C ASP A 106 10.31 -1.69 22.67
N PRO A 107 10.86 -2.86 22.31
CA PRO A 107 12.28 -3.16 22.46
C PRO A 107 13.17 -2.33 21.52
N SER A 108 12.63 -1.75 20.46
CA SER A 108 13.38 -0.91 19.52
C SER A 108 13.68 0.50 20.06
N LEU A 109 12.98 0.92 21.12
CA LEU A 109 13.17 2.23 21.72
C LEU A 109 14.50 2.31 22.47
N ASN A 110 15.20 3.44 22.30
CA ASN A 110 16.47 3.71 22.98
C ASN A 110 16.27 3.72 24.51
N GLU A 111 17.06 2.91 25.23
CA GLU A 111 16.95 2.75 26.69
C GLU A 111 17.34 3.98 27.51
N ILE A 112 18.06 4.94 26.93
CA ILE A 112 18.44 6.18 27.61
C ILE A 112 17.32 7.21 27.48
N LEU A 113 16.78 7.37 26.26
CA LEU A 113 15.66 8.29 25.99
C LEU A 113 14.33 7.77 26.55
N TYR A 114 14.15 6.45 26.53
CA TYR A 114 12.99 5.74 27.06
C TYR A 114 13.45 4.68 28.07
N PRO A 115 13.75 5.09 29.32
CA PRO A 115 14.22 4.21 30.38
C PRO A 115 13.32 3.00 30.60
N LEU A 116 13.92 1.90 31.04
CA LEU A 116 13.19 0.73 31.51
C LEU A 116 12.32 1.10 32.71
N TYR A 117 11.20 0.40 32.86
CA TYR A 117 10.35 0.51 34.03
C TYR A 117 11.10 -0.03 35.25
N ASP A 118 11.25 0.81 36.26
CA ASP A 118 11.83 0.48 37.55
C ASP A 118 10.74 0.42 38.63
N GLU A 119 11.15 0.06 39.86
CA GLU A 119 10.23 0.00 40.99
C GLU A 119 9.55 1.34 41.27
N LYS A 120 10.25 2.46 41.05
CA LYS A 120 9.69 3.80 41.25
C LYS A 120 8.54 4.06 40.28
N ARG A 121 8.76 3.86 38.98
CA ARG A 121 7.73 4.06 37.95
C ARG A 121 6.55 3.11 38.12
N CYS A 122 6.80 1.84 38.43
CA CYS A 122 5.73 0.89 38.71
C CYS A 122 4.93 1.26 39.99
N THR A 123 5.56 1.83 41.01
CA THR A 123 4.85 2.34 42.21
C THR A 123 3.95 3.51 41.86
N GLU A 124 4.38 4.42 40.98
CA GLU A 124 3.55 5.52 40.48
C GLU A 124 2.30 4.99 39.75
N ILE A 125 2.46 3.98 38.88
CA ILE A 125 1.35 3.33 38.17
C ILE A 125 0.35 2.70 39.15
N ILE A 126 0.83 1.94 40.13
CA ILE A 126 -0.03 1.33 41.16
C ILE A 126 -0.79 2.43 41.91
N THR A 127 -0.09 3.49 42.34
CA THR A 127 -0.70 4.59 43.10
C THR A 127 -1.79 5.32 42.29
N ALA A 128 -1.61 5.44 40.98
CA ALA A 128 -2.55 6.13 40.11
C ALA A 128 -3.81 5.31 39.77
N HIS A 129 -3.70 3.98 39.73
CA HIS A 129 -4.75 3.12 39.15
C HIS A 129 -5.36 2.10 40.12
N GLU A 130 -4.69 1.73 41.21
CA GLU A 130 -5.19 0.75 42.17
C GLU A 130 -6.29 1.38 43.06
N PRO A 131 -7.52 0.83 43.06
CA PRO A 131 -8.61 1.39 43.87
C PRO A 131 -8.46 1.09 45.36
N ASN A 132 -7.84 -0.04 45.76
CA ASN A 132 -7.69 -0.41 47.15
C ASN A 132 -6.40 0.16 47.76
N LYS A 133 -6.55 1.04 48.75
CA LYS A 133 -5.42 1.68 49.44
C LYS A 133 -4.48 0.70 50.14
N GLU A 134 -5.01 -0.41 50.67
CA GLU A 134 -4.16 -1.45 51.29
C GLU A 134 -3.25 -2.12 50.25
N ASN A 135 -3.72 -2.29 49.02
CA ASN A 135 -2.90 -2.83 47.93
C ASN A 135 -1.82 -1.82 47.51
N VAL A 136 -2.16 -0.53 47.45
CA VAL A 136 -1.19 0.55 47.17
C VAL A 136 -0.06 0.55 48.19
N ASP A 137 -0.41 0.57 49.49
CA ASP A 137 0.57 0.61 50.58
C ASP A 137 1.49 -0.62 50.58
N ASN A 138 0.97 -1.78 50.17
CA ASN A 138 1.71 -3.03 50.07
C ASN A 138 2.36 -3.28 48.70
N LYS A 139 2.32 -2.33 47.76
CA LYS A 139 2.86 -2.46 46.39
C LYS A 139 2.30 -3.68 45.64
N ARG A 140 1.01 -3.95 45.83
CA ARG A 140 0.24 -5.02 45.17
C ARG A 140 -0.67 -4.40 44.12
N PHE A 141 -0.79 -5.04 42.97
CA PHE A 141 -1.67 -4.57 41.90
C PHE A 141 -2.78 -5.58 41.65
N SER A 142 -4.02 -5.17 41.94
CA SER A 142 -5.21 -6.00 41.75
C SER A 142 -5.61 -6.07 40.27
N LYS A 143 -6.51 -6.99 39.96
CA LYS A 143 -7.12 -7.10 38.63
C LYS A 143 -7.86 -5.82 38.21
N ASP A 144 -8.58 -5.19 39.13
CA ASP A 144 -9.33 -3.96 38.85
C ASP A 144 -8.37 -2.79 38.60
N GLY A 145 -7.30 -2.68 39.39
CA GLY A 145 -6.22 -1.71 39.16
C GLY A 145 -5.52 -1.93 37.82
N PHE A 146 -5.21 -3.18 37.48
CA PHE A 146 -4.60 -3.55 36.21
C PHE A 146 -5.48 -3.22 35.01
N LEU A 147 -6.78 -3.51 35.08
CA LEU A 147 -7.74 -3.13 34.05
C LEU A 147 -7.86 -1.61 33.93
N ALA A 148 -7.85 -0.88 35.05
CA ALA A 148 -7.86 0.58 35.05
C ALA A 148 -6.64 1.18 34.34
N TYR A 149 -5.44 0.61 34.57
CA TYR A 149 -4.23 0.98 33.83
C TYR A 149 -4.35 0.68 32.33
N LEU A 150 -4.81 -0.53 31.94
CA LEU A 150 -4.93 -0.92 30.52
C LEU A 150 -5.89 -0.03 29.72
N MET A 151 -6.85 0.61 30.39
CA MET A 151 -7.83 1.54 29.80
C MET A 151 -7.47 3.02 30.03
N SER A 152 -6.31 3.31 30.61
CA SER A 152 -5.84 4.67 30.89
C SER A 152 -5.11 5.27 29.68
N ASP A 153 -4.96 6.60 29.71
CA ASP A 153 -4.24 7.35 28.68
C ASP A 153 -2.73 7.04 28.71
N GLU A 154 -2.17 6.56 29.84
CA GLU A 154 -0.78 6.09 29.91
C GLU A 154 -0.53 4.83 29.07
N ASN A 155 -1.59 4.05 28.79
CA ASN A 155 -1.52 2.83 27.98
C ASN A 155 -2.11 3.02 26.57
N ALA A 156 -2.14 4.25 26.06
CA ALA A 156 -2.58 4.55 24.70
C ALA A 156 -1.79 3.75 23.64
N PRO A 157 -2.38 3.40 22.48
CA PRO A 157 -1.71 2.61 21.45
C PRO A 157 -0.62 3.38 20.68
N VAL A 158 -0.66 4.72 20.71
CA VAL A 158 0.34 5.61 20.12
C VAL A 158 0.71 6.65 21.17
N PHE A 159 1.94 7.14 21.17
CA PHE A 159 2.31 8.24 22.08
C PHE A 159 1.40 9.46 21.84
N LEU A 160 0.84 10.00 22.93
CA LEU A 160 -0.16 11.08 22.84
C LEU A 160 0.43 12.41 22.37
N ASP A 161 1.73 12.63 22.56
CA ASP A 161 2.47 13.78 22.03
C ASP A 161 2.47 13.83 20.49
N ARG A 162 2.27 12.69 19.81
CA ARG A 162 2.13 12.62 18.35
C ARG A 162 0.82 13.23 17.84
N LEU A 163 -0.16 13.40 18.73
CA LEU A 163 -1.41 14.08 18.42
C LEU A 163 -1.27 15.60 18.55
N ASP A 164 -0.26 16.10 19.24
CA ASP A 164 0.11 17.53 19.28
C ASP A 164 1.05 17.88 18.12
N ILE A 165 1.35 19.18 17.93
CA ILE A 165 2.37 19.60 16.96
C ILE A 165 3.75 19.24 17.54
N TYR A 166 4.41 18.24 16.95
CA TYR A 166 5.69 17.72 17.43
C TYR A 166 6.78 17.66 16.34
N GLN A 167 6.38 17.70 15.07
CA GLN A 167 7.32 17.62 13.95
C GLN A 167 8.00 18.98 13.72
N ASP A 168 9.18 18.96 13.10
CA ASP A 168 9.86 20.18 12.66
C ASP A 168 9.03 20.87 11.58
N MET A 169 8.63 22.13 11.83
CA MET A 169 7.80 22.96 10.96
C MET A 169 8.58 24.08 10.24
N ASP A 170 9.93 24.01 10.29
CA ASP A 170 10.87 24.96 9.71
C ASP A 170 11.58 24.45 8.44
N GLN A 171 11.24 23.25 7.96
CA GLN A 171 11.72 22.74 6.67
C GLN A 171 11.00 23.43 5.50
N PRO A 172 11.55 23.41 4.27
CA PRO A 172 10.86 23.90 3.07
C PRO A 172 9.49 23.24 2.84
N LEU A 173 8.50 23.97 2.29
CA LEU A 173 7.17 23.41 1.98
C LEU A 173 7.21 22.10 1.17
N SER A 174 8.19 21.93 0.26
CA SER A 174 8.35 20.70 -0.52
C SER A 174 8.61 19.47 0.35
N HIS A 175 9.03 19.64 1.60
CA HIS A 175 9.37 18.58 2.55
C HIS A 175 8.17 18.02 3.32
N TYR A 176 6.96 18.52 3.11
CA TYR A 176 5.76 18.07 3.83
C TYR A 176 4.75 17.42 2.89
N TYR A 177 4.04 16.41 3.39
CA TYR A 177 2.73 16.03 2.87
C TYR A 177 1.71 17.07 3.32
N ILE A 178 0.84 17.49 2.41
CA ILE A 178 -0.13 18.56 2.61
C ILE A 178 -1.53 17.99 2.39
N ASN A 179 -2.39 18.07 3.40
CA ASN A 179 -3.76 17.58 3.31
C ASN A 179 -4.53 18.38 2.24
N SER A 180 -5.00 17.71 1.19
CA SER A 180 -5.43 18.36 -0.05
C SER A 180 -6.76 17.83 -0.56
N SER A 181 -7.63 18.75 -0.98
CA SER A 181 -8.95 18.48 -1.54
C SER A 181 -8.97 18.67 -3.06
N HIS A 182 -9.84 17.94 -3.73
CA HIS A 182 -10.16 18.04 -5.15
C HIS A 182 -11.63 18.43 -5.32
N ASN A 183 -11.92 19.34 -6.25
CA ASN A 183 -13.26 19.89 -6.52
C ASN A 183 -14.03 20.20 -5.22
N THR A 184 -13.40 20.97 -4.32
CA THR A 184 -13.81 21.14 -2.92
C THR A 184 -15.25 21.62 -2.77
N TYR A 185 -15.75 22.38 -3.74
CA TYR A 185 -17.11 22.91 -3.75
C TYR A 185 -18.20 21.83 -3.88
N LEU A 186 -17.90 20.61 -4.36
CA LEU A 186 -18.88 19.55 -4.57
C LEU A 186 -19.21 18.80 -3.27
N SER A 187 -20.50 18.71 -2.95
CA SER A 187 -20.98 17.89 -1.82
C SER A 187 -21.37 16.46 -2.22
N GLY A 188 -21.17 16.06 -3.47
CA GLY A 188 -21.63 14.78 -4.01
C GLY A 188 -20.92 14.35 -5.28
N ARG A 189 -21.67 13.83 -6.25
CA ARG A 189 -21.17 13.31 -7.53
C ARG A 189 -20.52 14.40 -8.37
N GLN A 190 -19.61 14.02 -9.27
CA GLN A 190 -18.96 14.95 -10.21
C GLN A 190 -19.92 15.45 -11.29
N PHE A 191 -21.02 14.74 -11.55
CA PHE A 191 -22.00 15.08 -12.58
C PHE A 191 -23.39 15.20 -11.94
N GLY A 192 -24.09 16.30 -12.22
CA GLY A 192 -25.38 16.62 -11.58
C GLY A 192 -25.28 16.88 -10.07
N GLY A 193 -24.07 17.07 -9.54
CA GLY A 193 -23.82 17.28 -8.12
C GLY A 193 -24.19 18.69 -7.64
N LYS A 194 -24.46 18.82 -6.35
CA LYS A 194 -24.64 20.13 -5.72
C LYS A 194 -23.29 20.73 -5.34
N SER A 195 -23.06 21.97 -5.75
CA SER A 195 -21.96 22.82 -5.28
C SER A 195 -22.42 23.64 -4.07
N THR A 196 -21.58 23.81 -3.05
CA THR A 196 -21.90 24.61 -1.87
C THR A 196 -20.66 25.24 -1.23
N ALA A 197 -20.78 26.49 -0.79
CA ALA A 197 -19.72 27.17 -0.04
C ALA A 197 -19.42 26.50 1.31
N GLU A 198 -20.38 25.74 1.86
CA GLU A 198 -20.20 25.05 3.15
C GLU A 198 -19.14 23.95 3.10
N MET A 199 -18.92 23.33 1.93
CA MET A 199 -17.88 22.32 1.80
C MET A 199 -16.48 22.90 2.04
N TYR A 200 -16.23 24.16 1.66
CA TYR A 200 -14.97 24.82 2.00
C TYR A 200 -14.78 24.93 3.52
N ARG A 201 -15.83 25.29 4.26
CA ARG A 201 -15.77 25.37 5.74
C ARG A 201 -15.44 24.01 6.34
N GLN A 202 -16.22 22.98 5.99
CA GLN A 202 -16.06 21.63 6.52
C GLN A 202 -14.69 21.03 6.18
N THR A 203 -14.22 21.21 4.94
CA THR A 203 -12.90 20.73 4.51
C THR A 203 -11.77 21.42 5.26
N LEU A 204 -11.82 22.75 5.46
CA LEU A 204 -10.80 23.48 6.22
C LEU A 204 -10.82 23.12 7.72
N LEU A 205 -12.01 22.98 8.32
CA LEU A 205 -12.17 22.53 9.71
C LEU A 205 -11.68 21.10 9.92
N ALA A 206 -11.73 20.24 8.90
CA ALA A 206 -11.11 18.91 8.92
C ALA A 206 -9.58 18.94 8.79
N GLY A 207 -8.94 20.11 8.80
CA GLY A 207 -7.49 20.28 8.73
C GLY A 207 -6.93 20.25 7.32
N CYS A 208 -7.75 20.33 6.27
CA CYS A 208 -7.27 20.42 4.89
C CYS A 208 -6.60 21.78 4.64
N ARG A 209 -5.49 21.80 3.90
CA ARG A 209 -4.65 22.99 3.66
C ARG A 209 -4.50 23.34 2.17
N CYS A 210 -5.01 22.51 1.26
CA CYS A 210 -5.10 22.85 -0.16
C CYS A 210 -6.53 22.62 -0.66
N VAL A 211 -7.21 23.66 -1.12
CA VAL A 211 -8.60 23.60 -1.62
C VAL A 211 -8.67 24.07 -3.08
N GLU A 212 -9.60 23.53 -3.85
CA GLU A 212 -9.74 23.79 -5.28
C GLU A 212 -10.96 24.64 -5.60
N LEU A 213 -10.79 25.60 -6.50
CA LEU A 213 -11.80 26.56 -6.95
C LEU A 213 -11.85 26.59 -8.48
N ASP A 214 -12.88 25.97 -9.06
CA ASP A 214 -13.12 25.99 -10.51
C ASP A 214 -13.91 27.25 -10.87
N CYS A 215 -13.19 28.29 -11.30
CA CYS A 215 -13.74 29.62 -11.51
C CYS A 215 -14.25 29.77 -12.95
N TRP A 216 -15.52 30.14 -13.11
CA TRP A 216 -16.18 30.33 -14.40
C TRP A 216 -16.85 31.69 -14.50
N ASP A 217 -17.03 32.18 -15.73
CA ASP A 217 -17.76 33.41 -15.97
C ASP A 217 -19.24 33.27 -15.59
N GLY A 218 -19.71 34.17 -14.72
CA GLY A 218 -21.15 34.28 -14.45
C GLY A 218 -21.88 34.97 -15.58
N LYS A 219 -23.10 34.50 -15.86
CA LYS A 219 -23.97 34.99 -16.96
C LYS A 219 -25.03 36.00 -16.51
N GLY A 220 -25.01 36.42 -15.25
CA GLY A 220 -25.96 37.40 -14.71
C GLY A 220 -25.66 38.83 -15.17
N GLU A 221 -26.61 39.75 -15.00
CA GLU A 221 -26.46 41.17 -15.33
C GLU A 221 -25.27 41.84 -14.60
N ASP A 222 -25.00 41.39 -13.38
CA ASP A 222 -23.88 41.88 -12.58
C ASP A 222 -22.51 41.29 -12.97
N GLU A 223 -22.48 40.31 -13.90
CA GLU A 223 -21.26 39.59 -14.32
C GLU A 223 -20.42 39.08 -13.13
N GLU A 224 -21.06 38.45 -12.14
CA GLU A 224 -20.40 37.92 -10.95
C GLU A 224 -19.77 36.55 -11.20
N PRO A 225 -18.47 36.35 -10.90
CA PRO A 225 -17.82 35.06 -11.12
C PRO A 225 -18.41 33.96 -10.25
N ILE A 226 -18.51 32.77 -10.83
CA ILE A 226 -19.11 31.59 -10.19
C ILE A 226 -18.10 30.45 -10.03
N ILE A 227 -18.41 29.50 -9.16
CA ILE A 227 -17.71 28.23 -9.03
C ILE A 227 -18.66 27.09 -9.37
N THR A 228 -18.24 26.23 -10.30
CA THR A 228 -19.00 25.07 -10.75
C THR A 228 -18.09 24.07 -11.47
N HIS A 229 -18.52 22.81 -11.60
CA HIS A 229 -17.86 21.85 -12.47
C HIS A 229 -18.40 22.03 -13.90
N GLY A 230 -17.59 22.66 -14.75
CA GLY A 230 -18.02 23.16 -16.06
C GLY A 230 -18.67 22.08 -16.93
N LYS A 231 -19.81 22.42 -17.56
CA LYS A 231 -20.59 21.52 -18.45
C LYS A 231 -21.04 20.19 -17.83
N ALA A 232 -20.93 20.01 -16.51
CA ALA A 232 -21.26 18.77 -15.80
C ALA A 232 -22.64 18.78 -15.12
N MET A 233 -23.53 19.72 -15.49
CA MET A 233 -24.87 19.93 -14.90
C MET A 233 -24.88 20.10 -13.37
N CYS A 234 -23.77 20.55 -12.78
CA CYS A 234 -23.70 20.84 -11.35
C CYS A 234 -24.35 22.20 -11.04
N THR A 235 -24.75 22.43 -9.79
CA THR A 235 -25.23 23.75 -9.38
C THR A 235 -24.07 24.73 -9.25
N ASP A 236 -24.36 26.02 -9.39
CA ASP A 236 -23.35 27.07 -9.29
C ASP A 236 -23.39 27.71 -7.90
N ILE A 237 -22.24 28.18 -7.41
CA ILE A 237 -22.14 29.08 -6.25
C ILE A 237 -21.37 30.34 -6.64
N LEU A 238 -21.61 31.45 -5.95
CA LEU A 238 -20.84 32.66 -6.18
C LEU A 238 -19.41 32.49 -5.65
N PHE A 239 -18.42 32.93 -6.44
CA PHE A 239 -17.02 32.92 -5.99
C PHE A 239 -16.84 33.72 -4.69
N LYS A 240 -17.52 34.86 -4.59
CA LYS A 240 -17.53 35.70 -3.38
C LYS A 240 -17.96 34.93 -2.12
N GLU A 241 -18.98 34.08 -2.22
CA GLU A 241 -19.44 33.28 -1.07
C GLU A 241 -18.39 32.25 -0.64
N ALA A 242 -17.72 31.61 -1.59
CA ALA A 242 -16.65 30.66 -1.30
C ALA A 242 -15.45 31.34 -0.62
N ILE A 243 -15.04 32.52 -1.09
CA ILE A 243 -13.93 33.29 -0.48
C ILE A 243 -14.26 33.70 0.96
N ILE A 244 -15.49 34.15 1.22
CA ILE A 244 -15.94 34.47 2.59
C ILE A 244 -15.92 33.21 3.46
N ALA A 245 -16.42 32.08 2.96
CA ALA A 245 -16.40 30.81 3.67
C ALA A 245 -14.97 30.35 4.01
N ILE A 246 -14.02 30.51 3.06
CA ILE A 246 -12.61 30.20 3.28
C ILE A 246 -12.02 31.11 4.35
N ARG A 247 -12.23 32.42 4.27
CA ARG A 247 -11.73 33.40 5.26
C ARG A 247 -12.16 33.02 6.67
N ASP A 248 -13.44 32.68 6.85
CA ASP A 248 -14.02 32.40 8.17
C ASP A 248 -13.46 31.12 8.82
N CYS A 249 -12.98 30.16 8.03
CA CYS A 249 -12.56 28.84 8.53
C CYS A 249 -11.09 28.51 8.27
N ALA A 250 -10.36 29.34 7.52
CA ALA A 250 -8.98 29.11 7.10
C ALA A 250 -8.08 28.69 8.27
N PHE A 251 -8.09 29.47 9.36
CA PHE A 251 -7.15 29.29 10.46
C PHE A 251 -7.82 28.90 11.79
N VAL A 252 -9.01 28.31 11.75
CA VAL A 252 -9.74 27.90 12.97
C VAL A 252 -9.10 26.68 13.64
N THR A 253 -8.67 25.69 12.85
CA THR A 253 -8.11 24.43 13.35
C THR A 253 -6.61 24.29 13.13
N SER A 254 -6.01 25.17 12.33
CA SER A 254 -4.58 25.15 12.03
C SER A 254 -4.10 26.53 11.60
N ASP A 255 -2.99 26.98 12.18
CA ASP A 255 -2.36 28.28 11.87
C ASP A 255 -1.50 28.25 10.60
N TYR A 256 -1.25 27.06 10.05
CA TYR A 256 -0.34 26.85 8.92
C TYR A 256 -0.97 27.25 7.58
N PRO A 257 -0.14 27.59 6.57
CA PRO A 257 -0.59 28.17 5.31
C PRO A 257 -1.63 27.35 4.57
N ILE A 258 -2.48 28.05 3.81
CA ILE A 258 -3.46 27.45 2.89
C ILE A 258 -3.10 27.77 1.44
N ILE A 259 -3.24 26.78 0.56
CA ILE A 259 -3.06 26.92 -0.88
C ILE A 259 -4.43 26.88 -1.56
N LEU A 260 -4.77 27.92 -2.31
CA LEU A 260 -5.96 27.96 -3.16
C LEU A 260 -5.58 27.57 -4.58
N SER A 261 -6.02 26.40 -5.03
CA SER A 261 -5.81 25.89 -6.39
C SER A 261 -6.91 26.41 -7.30
N PHE A 262 -6.61 27.43 -8.10
CA PHE A 262 -7.58 27.98 -9.05
C PHE A 262 -7.51 27.20 -10.37
N GLU A 263 -8.66 26.71 -10.82
CA GLU A 263 -8.88 26.30 -12.20
C GLU A 263 -9.66 27.42 -12.91
N ASN A 264 -8.94 28.30 -13.58
CA ASN A 264 -9.48 29.57 -14.06
C ASN A 264 -10.02 29.45 -15.50
N HIS A 265 -11.31 29.74 -15.68
CA HIS A 265 -12.00 29.78 -16.98
C HIS A 265 -12.66 31.15 -17.25
N CYS A 266 -12.35 32.15 -16.43
CA CYS A 266 -12.97 33.48 -16.51
C CYS A 266 -12.33 34.38 -17.57
N CYS A 267 -13.10 35.33 -18.11
CA CYS A 267 -12.63 36.44 -18.92
C CYS A 267 -11.79 37.44 -18.10
N LYS A 268 -11.00 38.31 -18.74
CA LYS A 268 -10.08 39.22 -18.01
C LYS A 268 -10.82 40.14 -17.04
N LYS A 269 -12.02 40.59 -17.40
CA LYS A 269 -12.87 41.45 -16.54
C LYS A 269 -13.30 40.72 -15.27
N GLN A 270 -13.75 39.47 -15.36
CA GLN A 270 -14.12 38.68 -14.18
C GLN A 270 -12.90 38.18 -13.40
N GLN A 271 -11.77 37.90 -14.05
CA GLN A 271 -10.51 37.60 -13.36
C GLN A 271 -10.04 38.75 -12.45
N TYR A 272 -10.24 40.01 -12.88
CA TYR A 272 -9.99 41.16 -12.02
C TYR A 272 -10.90 41.16 -10.78
N LYS A 273 -12.18 40.79 -10.92
CA LYS A 273 -13.08 40.60 -9.77
C LYS A 273 -12.60 39.48 -8.84
N LEU A 274 -12.10 38.35 -9.38
CA LEU A 274 -11.52 37.28 -8.56
C LEU A 274 -10.38 37.82 -7.67
N ALA A 275 -9.44 38.55 -8.29
CA ALA A 275 -8.32 39.16 -7.58
C ALA A 275 -8.79 40.19 -6.54
N LYS A 276 -9.75 41.05 -6.91
CA LYS A 276 -10.34 42.04 -6.00
C LYS A 276 -10.99 41.39 -4.78
N TYR A 277 -11.76 40.32 -4.97
CA TYR A 277 -12.39 39.62 -3.85
C TYR A 277 -11.39 38.91 -2.95
N CYS A 278 -10.34 38.32 -3.52
CA CYS A 278 -9.25 37.77 -2.70
C CYS A 278 -8.59 38.87 -1.86
N ASP A 279 -8.30 40.02 -2.47
CA ASP A 279 -7.67 41.16 -1.80
C ASP A 279 -8.55 41.76 -0.69
N GLU A 280 -9.83 42.01 -1.01
CA GLU A 280 -10.82 42.62 -0.11
C GLU A 280 -11.14 41.73 1.10
N TYR A 281 -11.37 40.43 0.88
CA TYR A 281 -11.84 39.54 1.94
C TYR A 281 -10.70 38.88 2.73
N PHE A 282 -9.56 38.58 2.11
CA PHE A 282 -8.42 38.01 2.84
C PHE A 282 -7.51 39.08 3.44
N GLY A 283 -7.41 40.27 2.82
CA GLY A 283 -6.57 41.36 3.31
C GLY A 283 -5.13 40.90 3.56
N ASP A 284 -4.66 41.05 4.79
CA ASP A 284 -3.29 40.70 5.20
C ASP A 284 -3.02 39.18 5.25
N LEU A 285 -4.07 38.35 5.22
CA LEU A 285 -3.93 36.90 5.12
C LEU A 285 -3.45 36.48 3.72
N LEU A 286 -3.71 37.28 2.67
CA LEU A 286 -3.28 36.97 1.32
C LEU A 286 -1.77 37.22 1.15
N SER A 287 -1.03 36.21 0.70
CA SER A 287 0.39 36.35 0.35
C SER A 287 0.54 36.94 -1.05
N LYS A 288 0.59 38.27 -1.14
CA LYS A 288 0.71 38.99 -2.42
C LYS A 288 2.16 38.99 -2.93
N GLU A 289 3.10 39.28 -2.05
CA GLU A 289 4.52 39.40 -2.39
C GLU A 289 5.34 38.22 -1.86
N ALA A 290 6.53 38.02 -2.44
CA ALA A 290 7.51 37.09 -1.89
C ALA A 290 8.06 37.61 -0.55
N LEU A 291 8.48 36.69 0.31
CA LEU A 291 9.09 37.04 1.58
C LEU A 291 10.51 37.59 1.31
N PRO A 292 10.96 38.62 2.04
CA PRO A 292 12.30 39.19 1.85
C PRO A 292 13.43 38.15 1.93
N ASP A 293 13.30 37.20 2.87
CA ASP A 293 14.31 36.15 3.11
C ASP A 293 14.19 34.94 2.16
N SER A 294 13.14 34.88 1.33
CA SER A 294 12.88 33.79 0.39
C SER A 294 12.50 34.33 -1.00
N PRO A 295 13.44 34.96 -1.72
CA PRO A 295 13.16 35.54 -3.03
C PRO A 295 12.87 34.49 -4.10
N LEU A 296 12.11 34.86 -5.13
CA LEU A 296 11.73 33.97 -6.24
C LEU A 296 12.86 33.82 -7.28
N VAL A 297 13.98 33.21 -6.88
CA VAL A 297 15.15 32.97 -7.75
C VAL A 297 15.47 31.47 -7.86
N PRO A 298 16.12 31.03 -8.96
CA PRO A 298 16.55 29.65 -9.10
C PRO A 298 17.48 29.22 -7.95
N GLY A 299 17.28 28.00 -7.46
CA GLY A 299 18.04 27.42 -6.35
C GLY A 299 17.56 27.82 -4.95
N GLN A 300 16.72 28.86 -4.81
CA GLN A 300 16.18 29.25 -3.52
C GLN A 300 15.11 28.24 -3.06
N PRO A 301 15.24 27.61 -1.88
CA PRO A 301 14.23 26.72 -1.34
C PRO A 301 12.90 27.43 -1.08
N LEU A 302 11.81 26.65 -1.09
CA LEU A 302 10.52 27.14 -0.63
C LEU A 302 10.57 27.55 0.85
N PRO A 303 9.83 28.60 1.25
CA PRO A 303 9.69 28.95 2.67
C PRO A 303 9.07 27.81 3.48
N SER A 304 9.25 27.84 4.79
CA SER A 304 8.67 26.84 5.69
C SER A 304 7.20 27.11 6.02
N PRO A 305 6.45 26.08 6.48
CA PRO A 305 5.11 26.29 7.03
C PRO A 305 5.08 27.34 8.15
N ASN A 306 6.09 27.40 9.02
CA ASN A 306 6.21 28.41 10.08
C ASN A 306 6.36 29.84 9.52
N GLN A 307 7.18 30.04 8.48
CA GLN A 307 7.36 31.34 7.84
C GLN A 307 6.09 31.86 7.15
N LEU A 308 5.18 30.97 6.80
CA LEU A 308 3.93 31.27 6.10
C LEU A 308 2.69 31.10 6.99
N LYS A 309 2.83 31.12 8.32
CA LYS A 309 1.68 31.09 9.23
C LYS A 309 0.68 32.21 8.93
N TYR A 310 -0.59 31.87 8.97
CA TYR A 310 -1.71 32.75 8.65
C TYR A 310 -1.67 33.33 7.22
N LYS A 311 -0.96 32.67 6.29
CA LYS A 311 -0.91 33.08 4.88
C LYS A 311 -1.71 32.16 3.96
N ILE A 312 -2.38 32.79 3.00
CA ILE A 312 -3.12 32.17 1.91
C ILE A 312 -2.32 32.39 0.62
N LEU A 313 -1.93 31.30 -0.03
CA LEU A 313 -1.19 31.30 -1.29
C LEU A 313 -2.15 31.01 -2.44
N ILE A 314 -2.01 31.73 -3.54
CA ILE A 314 -2.77 31.48 -4.78
C ILE A 314 -1.91 30.65 -5.73
N LYS A 315 -2.43 29.48 -6.12
CA LYS A 315 -1.93 28.70 -7.25
C LYS A 315 -2.80 29.02 -8.46
N ASN A 316 -2.29 29.85 -9.36
CA ASN A 316 -2.89 30.15 -10.66
C ASN A 316 -1.78 30.35 -11.70
N LYS A 317 -2.10 30.27 -13.00
CA LYS A 317 -1.13 30.61 -14.06
C LYS A 317 -0.57 32.03 -13.83
N ARG A 318 0.70 32.24 -14.19
CA ARG A 318 1.41 33.51 -14.03
C ARG A 318 1.98 33.98 -15.37
N LEU A 319 1.89 35.28 -15.64
CA LEU A 319 2.54 35.94 -16.77
C LEU A 319 4.07 35.90 -16.62
N LYS A 320 4.80 36.08 -17.72
CA LYS A 320 6.26 36.27 -17.66
C LYS A 320 6.55 37.57 -16.91
N ALA A 321 7.59 37.61 -16.09
CA ALA A 321 7.90 38.74 -15.21
C ALA A 321 7.93 40.11 -15.94
N ASP A 322 8.56 40.18 -17.13
CA ASP A 322 8.63 41.43 -17.90
C ASP A 322 7.26 41.90 -18.40
N VAL A 323 6.44 40.95 -18.86
CA VAL A 323 5.07 41.19 -19.34
C VAL A 323 4.16 41.57 -18.18
N GLU A 324 4.24 40.84 -17.06
CA GLU A 324 3.50 41.11 -15.83
C GLU A 324 3.73 42.55 -15.36
N LYS A 325 5.00 42.96 -15.27
CA LYS A 325 5.37 44.31 -14.84
C LYS A 325 4.83 45.38 -15.78
N GLN A 326 4.98 45.19 -17.10
CA GLN A 326 4.51 46.14 -18.10
C GLN A 326 2.98 46.26 -18.10
N GLU A 327 2.26 45.14 -18.13
CA GLU A 327 0.79 45.13 -18.15
C GLU A 327 0.21 45.65 -16.83
N LEU A 328 0.82 45.35 -15.69
CA LEU A 328 0.39 45.87 -14.39
C LEU A 328 0.58 47.39 -14.31
N GLU A 329 1.71 47.93 -14.79
CA GLU A 329 1.94 49.37 -14.85
C GLU A 329 0.95 50.07 -15.79
N LEU A 330 0.64 49.49 -16.96
CA LEU A 330 -0.35 50.02 -17.89
C LEU A 330 -1.77 49.98 -17.31
N PHE A 331 -2.13 48.90 -16.62
CA PHE A 331 -3.42 48.75 -15.95
C PHE A 331 -3.60 49.80 -14.85
N LEU A 332 -2.59 49.99 -13.98
CA LEU A 332 -2.62 51.01 -12.93
C LEU A 332 -2.70 52.44 -13.48
N LYS A 333 -2.17 52.69 -14.68
CA LYS A 333 -2.29 53.96 -15.40
C LYS A 333 -3.62 54.11 -16.17
N GLY A 334 -4.48 53.10 -16.17
CA GLY A 334 -5.75 53.08 -16.92
C GLY A 334 -5.57 52.99 -18.45
N GLN A 335 -4.44 52.48 -18.92
CA GLN A 335 -4.04 52.45 -20.33
C GLN A 335 -4.01 51.03 -20.94
N LEU A 336 -4.45 50.02 -20.20
CA LEU A 336 -4.50 48.63 -20.66
C LEU A 336 -5.90 48.28 -21.19
N ASP A 337 -6.01 48.01 -22.49
CA ASP A 337 -7.23 47.48 -23.08
C ASP A 337 -7.36 45.97 -22.75
N LEU A 338 -8.40 45.64 -21.97
CA LEU A 338 -8.73 44.25 -21.64
C LEU A 338 -9.49 43.62 -22.81
N VAL A 339 -8.78 43.25 -23.88
CA VAL A 339 -9.36 42.46 -24.98
C VAL A 339 -9.39 40.99 -24.58
N ASP A 340 -10.57 40.37 -24.67
CA ASP A 340 -10.78 38.93 -24.51
C ASP A 340 -10.64 38.26 -25.89
N ASP A 341 -9.60 37.44 -26.08
CA ASP A 341 -9.46 36.57 -27.26
C ASP A 341 -10.20 35.25 -27.00
N GLU A 342 -11.24 34.95 -27.78
CA GLU A 342 -12.06 33.73 -27.62
C GLU A 342 -11.31 32.42 -27.97
N ASP A 343 -10.15 32.51 -28.64
CA ASP A 343 -9.40 31.37 -29.20
C ASP A 343 -8.35 30.72 -28.25
N ALA A 344 -8.36 31.05 -26.95
CA ALA A 344 -7.21 30.79 -26.06
C ALA A 344 -7.43 29.74 -24.93
N LYS A 345 -8.13 28.63 -25.23
CA LYS A 345 -8.36 27.51 -24.28
C LYS A 345 -7.42 26.33 -24.58
N GLU A 346 -6.81 25.74 -23.55
CA GLU A 346 -5.98 24.53 -23.70
C GLU A 346 -6.85 23.27 -23.86
N ASP A 347 -6.46 22.40 -24.80
CA ASP A 347 -7.05 21.06 -24.97
C ASP A 347 -6.52 20.12 -23.87
N ALA A 348 -7.39 19.74 -22.96
CA ALA A 348 -7.07 18.88 -21.82
C ALA A 348 -6.91 17.39 -22.18
N SER A 349 -7.11 17.01 -23.46
CA SER A 349 -7.12 15.62 -23.92
C SER A 349 -5.84 15.13 -24.61
N GLN A 350 -4.83 15.98 -24.81
CA GLN A 350 -3.59 15.56 -25.49
C GLN A 350 -2.56 14.93 -24.54
N PRO A 351 -2.10 13.68 -24.79
CA PRO A 351 -0.89 13.17 -24.19
C PRO A 351 0.34 13.96 -24.71
N THR A 352 1.34 14.11 -23.85
CA THR A 352 2.64 14.74 -24.12
C THR A 352 3.23 14.29 -25.46
N ALA A 353 3.33 15.21 -26.42
CA ALA A 353 4.07 14.97 -27.65
C ALA A 353 5.56 14.76 -27.35
N GLN A 354 6.13 13.67 -27.86
CA GLN A 354 7.57 13.41 -27.84
C GLN A 354 8.34 14.52 -28.58
N PRO A 355 9.61 14.80 -28.21
CA PRO A 355 10.41 15.83 -28.87
C PRO A 355 10.65 15.45 -30.33
N LYS A 356 10.30 16.34 -31.26
CA LYS A 356 10.73 16.22 -32.66
C LYS A 356 12.20 16.62 -32.74
N GLU A 357 13.03 15.73 -33.29
CA GLU A 357 14.42 15.99 -33.66
C GLU A 357 14.55 17.22 -34.58
N PRO A 358 15.70 17.93 -34.54
CA PRO A 358 15.91 19.15 -35.29
C PRO A 358 16.01 18.87 -36.79
N LYS A 359 15.20 19.57 -37.58
CA LYS A 359 15.27 19.56 -39.04
C LYS A 359 16.53 20.28 -39.53
N THR A 360 17.34 19.57 -40.29
CA THR A 360 18.37 20.16 -41.16
C THR A 360 17.75 20.79 -42.40
N ASN A 361 18.23 21.98 -42.74
CA ASN A 361 17.90 22.77 -43.92
C ASN A 361 18.16 22.01 -45.23
N ASN A 362 17.31 22.25 -46.24
CA ASN A 362 17.78 22.70 -47.55
C ASN A 362 16.63 23.29 -48.41
N THR A 363 16.86 24.55 -48.77
CA THR A 363 16.51 25.34 -49.97
C THR A 363 16.09 24.47 -51.17
N THR A 364 15.07 24.80 -51.98
CA THR A 364 15.18 25.75 -53.10
C THR A 364 13.80 26.04 -53.75
N SER A 365 13.69 27.26 -54.27
CA SER A 365 12.63 27.96 -55.03
C SER A 365 11.78 27.17 -56.04
N THR A 366 10.56 27.64 -56.37
CA THR A 366 10.25 28.50 -57.55
C THR A 366 8.76 28.89 -57.64
N THR A 367 8.57 30.18 -57.92
CA THR A 367 7.45 31.02 -58.40
C THR A 367 6.37 30.35 -59.32
N THR A 368 5.09 30.78 -59.22
CA THR A 368 4.28 31.49 -60.28
C THR A 368 2.74 31.26 -60.22
N SER A 369 2.03 32.25 -59.66
CA SER A 369 0.84 33.03 -60.13
C SER A 369 -0.45 32.43 -60.80
N ILE A 370 -1.63 32.84 -60.27
CA ILE A 370 -2.95 33.24 -60.89
C ILE A 370 -3.82 32.06 -61.47
N THR A 371 -5.14 31.82 -61.23
CA THR A 371 -6.36 32.65 -61.12
C THR A 371 -7.55 31.86 -60.51
N THR A 372 -8.49 32.61 -59.91
CA THR A 372 -9.90 32.42 -59.52
C THR A 372 -10.74 31.35 -60.25
N THR A 373 -11.67 30.65 -59.54
CA THR A 373 -13.16 30.60 -59.73
C THR A 373 -13.83 29.46 -58.92
N THR A 374 -14.66 29.86 -57.94
CA THR A 374 -16.00 29.36 -57.53
C THR A 374 -16.29 27.87 -57.23
N THR A 375 -16.62 27.61 -55.95
CA THR A 375 -17.67 26.71 -55.37
C THR A 375 -17.73 25.24 -55.80
N THR A 376 -17.52 24.32 -54.86
CA THR A 376 -18.56 23.42 -54.27
C THR A 376 -17.91 22.46 -53.25
N THR A 377 -18.58 22.36 -52.10
CA THR A 377 -18.40 21.47 -50.95
C THR A 377 -18.10 20.01 -51.31
N THR A 378 -17.01 19.43 -50.79
CA THR A 378 -16.94 17.98 -50.50
C THR A 378 -15.96 17.72 -49.36
N THR A 379 -16.51 17.57 -48.15
CA THR A 379 -15.81 17.12 -46.95
C THR A 379 -15.44 15.65 -47.12
N THR A 380 -14.14 15.33 -47.20
CA THR A 380 -13.67 13.94 -47.15
C THR A 380 -13.32 13.62 -45.69
N THR A 381 -14.27 12.99 -45.01
CA THR A 381 -14.13 12.44 -43.66
C THR A 381 -13.07 11.35 -43.65
N THR A 382 -11.92 11.60 -43.01
CA THR A 382 -11.01 10.54 -42.60
C THR A 382 -11.34 10.18 -41.16
N THR A 383 -12.00 9.04 -41.01
CA THR A 383 -12.45 8.46 -39.75
C THR A 383 -11.24 7.98 -38.95
N THR A 384 -10.87 8.68 -37.89
CA THR A 384 -10.02 8.15 -36.82
C THR A 384 -10.93 7.68 -35.68
N THR A 385 -10.86 6.39 -35.38
CA THR A 385 -11.59 5.67 -34.34
C THR A 385 -11.39 6.26 -32.93
N PRO A 386 -12.45 6.40 -32.10
CA PRO A 386 -12.31 6.76 -30.70
C PRO A 386 -11.79 5.60 -29.84
N VAL A 387 -11.22 6.00 -28.71
CA VAL A 387 -10.66 5.18 -27.62
C VAL A 387 -11.63 4.09 -27.15
N SER A 388 -11.03 2.94 -26.80
CA SER A 388 -11.64 1.68 -26.38
C SER A 388 -12.85 1.81 -25.44
N GLN A 389 -13.98 1.26 -25.89
CA GLN A 389 -15.18 1.01 -25.11
C GLN A 389 -14.87 0.05 -23.94
N PRO A 390 -15.51 0.22 -22.77
CA PRO A 390 -15.64 -0.88 -21.81
C PRO A 390 -16.57 -1.94 -22.42
N SER A 391 -16.20 -3.21 -22.29
CA SER A 391 -17.10 -4.34 -22.57
C SER A 391 -18.25 -4.28 -21.57
N LEU A 392 -19.40 -3.80 -22.01
CA LEU A 392 -20.66 -3.87 -21.26
C LEU A 392 -21.22 -5.28 -21.40
N GLU A 393 -21.10 -6.07 -20.35
CA GLU A 393 -22.10 -7.11 -20.08
C GLU A 393 -23.35 -6.42 -19.51
N ASP A 394 -24.52 -6.88 -19.97
CA ASP A 394 -25.91 -6.56 -19.59
C ASP A 394 -26.67 -5.42 -20.33
N ASP A 395 -27.72 -5.86 -21.06
CA ASP A 395 -28.80 -5.10 -21.69
C ASP A 395 -29.63 -4.28 -20.66
N LYS A 396 -29.15 -3.10 -20.26
CA LYS A 396 -30.00 -2.06 -19.63
C LYS A 396 -29.98 -0.76 -20.43
N PRO A 397 -31.12 -0.06 -20.59
CA PRO A 397 -31.17 1.21 -21.28
C PRO A 397 -30.40 2.27 -20.48
N LEU A 398 -29.41 2.89 -21.12
CA LEU A 398 -28.63 4.01 -20.59
C LEU A 398 -29.56 5.18 -20.20
N THR A 399 -29.37 5.69 -18.99
CA THR A 399 -30.05 6.88 -18.46
C THR A 399 -29.67 8.13 -19.27
N ALA A 400 -30.48 9.20 -19.17
CA ALA A 400 -30.19 10.48 -19.83
C ALA A 400 -28.83 11.08 -19.38
N GLU A 401 -28.44 10.80 -18.13
CA GLU A 401 -27.18 11.21 -17.51
C GLU A 401 -25.98 10.46 -18.09
N GLU A 402 -26.08 9.14 -18.28
CA GLU A 402 -25.02 8.33 -18.93
C GLU A 402 -24.83 8.71 -20.40
N ARG A 403 -25.91 9.12 -21.10
CA ARG A 403 -25.81 9.68 -22.45
C ARG A 403 -25.12 11.04 -22.47
N ALA A 404 -25.42 11.93 -21.53
CA ALA A 404 -24.78 13.24 -21.44
C ALA A 404 -23.28 13.12 -21.12
N PHE A 405 -22.88 12.11 -20.33
CA PHE A 405 -21.48 11.78 -20.07
C PHE A 405 -20.71 11.34 -21.32
N LEU A 406 -21.33 10.56 -22.23
CA LEU A 406 -20.68 10.16 -23.49
C LEU A 406 -20.29 11.35 -24.38
N TYR A 407 -20.95 12.50 -24.21
CA TYR A 407 -20.64 13.75 -24.92
C TYR A 407 -19.94 14.79 -24.03
N TYR A 408 -19.57 14.44 -22.80
CA TYR A 408 -18.86 15.35 -21.89
C TYR A 408 -17.39 15.47 -22.31
N GLN A 409 -16.98 16.69 -22.67
CA GLN A 409 -15.60 17.01 -22.99
C GLN A 409 -15.08 18.03 -21.98
N TYR A 410 -14.12 17.60 -21.15
CA TYR A 410 -13.44 18.44 -20.19
C TYR A 410 -12.61 19.51 -20.91
N THR A 411 -12.82 20.77 -20.56
CA THR A 411 -12.14 21.93 -21.16
C THR A 411 -11.05 22.42 -20.23
N GLY A 412 -9.83 22.66 -20.72
CA GLY A 412 -8.73 23.16 -19.91
C GLY A 412 -8.82 24.64 -19.57
N ALA A 413 -8.12 25.05 -18.51
CA ALA A 413 -8.07 26.43 -18.00
C ALA A 413 -7.52 27.43 -19.04
N THR A 414 -8.00 28.69 -18.98
CA THR A 414 -7.57 29.78 -19.87
C THR A 414 -6.05 29.99 -19.82
N THR A 415 -5.46 30.41 -20.93
CA THR A 415 -4.02 30.73 -21.01
C THR A 415 -3.70 32.20 -20.76
N HIS A 416 -4.69 33.09 -20.82
CA HIS A 416 -4.52 34.51 -20.54
C HIS A 416 -4.93 34.85 -19.10
N VAL A 417 -4.02 35.48 -18.37
CA VAL A 417 -4.18 35.83 -16.95
C VAL A 417 -4.17 37.34 -16.80
N HIS A 418 -5.10 37.88 -16.00
CA HIS A 418 -5.11 39.30 -15.65
C HIS A 418 -3.85 39.66 -14.82
N PRO A 419 -3.15 40.77 -15.10
CA PRO A 419 -1.87 41.11 -14.46
C PRO A 419 -1.96 41.21 -12.92
N VAL A 420 -3.06 41.73 -12.38
CA VAL A 420 -3.28 41.77 -10.92
C VAL A 420 -3.35 40.36 -10.31
N LEU A 421 -4.12 39.45 -10.91
CA LEU A 421 -4.23 38.08 -10.42
C LEU A 421 -2.89 37.33 -10.56
N SER A 422 -2.15 37.60 -11.64
CA SER A 422 -0.79 37.09 -11.85
C SER A 422 0.17 37.53 -10.75
N SER A 423 0.10 38.80 -10.34
CA SER A 423 0.99 39.37 -9.32
C SER A 423 0.86 38.74 -7.94
N TYR A 424 -0.29 38.09 -7.64
CA TYR A 424 -0.51 37.39 -6.37
C TYR A 424 0.06 35.96 -6.34
N VAL A 425 0.58 35.45 -7.47
CA VAL A 425 1.17 34.11 -7.57
C VAL A 425 2.68 34.18 -7.29
N ASN A 426 3.12 33.50 -6.24
CA ASN A 426 4.54 33.45 -5.82
C ASN A 426 5.08 32.01 -5.73
N TYR A 427 4.98 31.37 -4.57
CA TYR A 427 5.61 30.09 -4.26
C TYR A 427 4.89 28.86 -4.82
N CYS A 428 3.67 29.05 -5.34
CA CYS A 428 2.82 28.00 -5.88
C CYS A 428 2.56 28.22 -7.38
N GLN A 429 3.60 28.50 -8.19
CA GLN A 429 3.45 28.80 -9.61
C GLN A 429 3.27 27.51 -10.44
N PRO A 430 2.09 27.23 -11.00
CA PRO A 430 1.88 26.07 -11.84
C PRO A 430 2.52 26.26 -13.22
N VAL A 431 3.32 25.28 -13.65
CA VAL A 431 3.95 25.25 -14.98
C VAL A 431 3.66 23.93 -15.68
N LYS A 432 3.57 23.97 -17.01
CA LYS A 432 3.47 22.76 -17.84
C LYS A 432 4.73 21.92 -17.65
N PHE A 433 4.55 20.69 -17.22
CA PHE A 433 5.65 19.77 -16.97
C PHE A 433 6.28 19.30 -18.29
N GLN A 434 7.60 19.43 -18.41
CA GLN A 434 8.37 19.10 -19.63
C GLN A 434 9.27 17.88 -19.48
N GLY A 435 9.48 17.39 -18.26
CA GLY A 435 10.44 16.34 -17.92
C GLY A 435 11.13 16.62 -16.58
N PHE A 436 11.56 15.56 -15.89
CA PHE A 436 12.27 15.68 -14.61
C PHE A 436 13.67 16.29 -14.77
N ASP A 437 14.33 15.97 -15.88
CA ASP A 437 15.62 16.51 -16.33
C ASP A 437 15.54 18.03 -16.55
N VAL A 438 14.54 18.49 -17.32
CA VAL A 438 14.33 19.92 -17.58
C VAL A 438 14.02 20.70 -16.30
N ALA A 439 13.21 20.12 -15.41
CA ALA A 439 12.90 20.73 -14.12
C ALA A 439 14.13 20.83 -13.21
N GLN A 440 14.97 19.80 -13.21
CA GLN A 440 16.24 19.76 -12.48
C GLN A 440 17.24 20.79 -13.02
N GLU A 441 17.38 20.91 -14.34
CA GLU A 441 18.28 21.87 -14.97
C GLU A 441 17.89 23.32 -14.66
N LYS A 442 16.59 23.64 -14.73
CA LYS A 442 16.09 24.99 -14.41
C LYS A 442 16.24 25.33 -12.92
N ASN A 443 16.13 24.33 -12.04
CA ASN A 443 16.28 24.45 -10.58
C ASN A 443 15.41 25.56 -9.97
N ILE A 444 14.15 25.70 -10.40
CA ILE A 444 13.23 26.75 -9.90
C ILE A 444 12.24 26.12 -8.91
N HIS A 445 12.40 26.36 -7.60
CA HIS A 445 11.66 25.61 -6.58
C HIS A 445 10.22 26.08 -6.40
N HIS A 446 9.94 27.35 -6.68
CA HIS A 446 8.57 27.91 -6.67
C HIS A 446 7.70 27.46 -7.85
N ASN A 447 8.30 26.80 -8.85
CA ASN A 447 7.55 26.15 -9.91
C ASN A 447 7.02 24.79 -9.41
N MET A 448 5.75 24.53 -9.69
CA MET A 448 5.09 23.27 -9.38
C MET A 448 4.30 22.76 -10.58
N SER A 449 3.99 21.46 -10.58
CA SER A 449 3.17 20.84 -11.63
C SER A 449 2.04 20.02 -11.03
N SER A 450 0.90 20.02 -11.71
CA SER A 450 -0.27 19.22 -11.36
C SER A 450 -0.42 18.07 -12.35
N PHE A 451 -0.64 16.86 -11.85
CA PHE A 451 -0.75 15.64 -12.65
C PHE A 451 -2.07 14.93 -12.34
N SER A 452 -2.77 14.45 -13.36
CA SER A 452 -3.87 13.52 -13.14
C SER A 452 -3.33 12.19 -12.60
N GLU A 453 -4.17 11.42 -11.89
CA GLU A 453 -3.76 10.12 -11.33
C GLU A 453 -3.14 9.21 -12.40
N THR A 454 -3.65 9.22 -13.63
CA THR A 454 -3.16 8.38 -14.72
C THR A 454 -1.75 8.79 -15.16
N VAL A 455 -1.50 10.09 -15.30
CA VAL A 455 -0.18 10.61 -15.70
C VAL A 455 0.83 10.41 -14.57
N GLY A 456 0.42 10.68 -13.32
CA GLY A 456 1.27 10.43 -12.15
C GLY A 456 1.67 8.95 -12.02
N LEU A 457 0.74 8.01 -12.24
CA LEU A 457 1.04 6.58 -12.27
C LEU A 457 1.99 6.22 -13.43
N GLY A 458 1.86 6.87 -14.58
CA GLY A 458 2.78 6.70 -15.71
C GLY A 458 4.22 7.06 -15.35
N TYR A 459 4.44 8.21 -14.70
CA TYR A 459 5.75 8.61 -14.20
C TYR A 459 6.25 7.72 -13.08
N LEU A 460 5.37 7.30 -12.16
CA LEU A 460 5.75 6.38 -11.10
C LEU A 460 6.22 5.02 -11.65
N LYS A 461 5.63 4.56 -12.76
CA LYS A 461 6.03 3.30 -13.42
C LYS A 461 7.37 3.42 -14.16
N THR A 462 7.67 4.57 -14.74
CA THR A 462 8.80 4.73 -15.67
C THR A 462 10.00 5.45 -15.07
N GLN A 463 9.77 6.35 -14.10
CA GLN A 463 10.75 7.31 -13.57
C GLN A 463 10.48 7.61 -12.08
N ALA A 464 10.34 6.56 -11.26
CA ALA A 464 9.95 6.68 -9.85
C ALA A 464 10.97 7.46 -9.01
N ILE A 465 12.26 7.19 -9.23
CA ILE A 465 13.37 7.78 -8.46
C ILE A 465 13.50 9.27 -8.79
N GLU A 466 13.37 9.61 -10.07
CA GLU A 466 13.36 10.99 -10.56
C GLU A 466 12.18 11.76 -9.96
N PHE A 467 11.02 11.12 -9.84
CA PHE A 467 9.85 11.74 -9.22
C PHE A 467 10.07 12.06 -7.74
N VAL A 468 10.65 11.12 -6.98
CA VAL A 468 11.07 11.38 -5.58
C VAL A 468 12.05 12.55 -5.51
N ASN A 469 13.06 12.57 -6.39
CA ASN A 469 14.07 13.62 -6.41
C ASN A 469 13.51 15.00 -6.81
N TYR A 470 12.54 15.05 -7.72
CA TYR A 470 11.78 16.26 -8.04
C TYR A 470 11.06 16.79 -6.80
N ASN A 471 10.38 15.92 -6.06
CA ASN A 471 9.58 16.26 -4.88
C ASN A 471 10.40 16.68 -3.64
N LYS A 472 11.74 16.59 -3.70
CA LYS A 472 12.61 17.21 -2.67
C LYS A 472 12.64 18.73 -2.79
N ARG A 473 12.65 19.23 -4.02
CA ARG A 473 12.87 20.66 -4.33
C ARG A 473 11.57 21.38 -4.69
N GLN A 474 10.72 20.72 -5.46
CA GLN A 474 9.50 21.28 -6.01
C GLN A 474 8.27 20.59 -5.46
N MET A 475 7.12 21.25 -5.60
CA MET A 475 5.84 20.65 -5.25
C MET A 475 5.20 19.95 -6.45
N SER A 476 4.51 18.86 -6.19
CA SER A 476 3.59 18.21 -7.13
C SER A 476 2.19 18.12 -6.52
N ARG A 477 1.19 18.34 -7.37
CA ARG A 477 -0.21 18.08 -7.07
C ARG A 477 -0.69 16.89 -7.87
N ILE A 478 -1.39 15.95 -7.23
CA ILE A 478 -2.05 14.82 -7.88
C ILE A 478 -3.56 14.98 -7.70
N TYR A 479 -4.34 14.74 -8.75
CA TYR A 479 -5.80 14.82 -8.69
C TYR A 479 -6.48 13.63 -9.39
N PRO A 480 -7.72 13.26 -8.97
CA PRO A 480 -8.44 12.13 -9.55
C PRO A 480 -8.73 12.31 -11.04
N LYS A 481 -8.78 11.21 -11.80
CA LYS A 481 -9.19 11.29 -13.22
C LYS A 481 -10.69 11.58 -13.35
N GLY A 482 -11.08 12.26 -14.43
CA GLY A 482 -12.48 12.60 -14.73
C GLY A 482 -13.42 11.39 -14.90
N ALA A 483 -12.89 10.17 -15.13
CA ALA A 483 -13.71 8.96 -15.20
C ALA A 483 -14.35 8.57 -13.86
N ARG A 484 -13.93 9.16 -12.73
CA ARG A 484 -14.49 8.92 -11.38
C ARG A 484 -15.73 9.79 -11.13
N VAL A 485 -16.77 9.57 -11.93
CA VAL A 485 -18.01 10.36 -11.90
C VAL A 485 -18.75 10.28 -10.57
N ASP A 486 -18.56 9.18 -9.85
CA ASP A 486 -19.11 8.89 -8.53
C ASP A 486 -18.35 9.60 -7.38
N SER A 487 -17.32 10.38 -7.72
CA SER A 487 -16.41 11.02 -6.75
C SER A 487 -15.62 10.01 -5.91
N SER A 488 -15.37 8.80 -6.41
CA SER A 488 -14.44 7.84 -5.77
C SER A 488 -13.01 8.38 -5.71
N ASN A 489 -12.20 7.86 -4.80
CA ASN A 489 -10.80 8.25 -4.63
C ASN A 489 -9.81 7.17 -5.12
N TYR A 490 -8.63 7.63 -5.53
CA TYR A 490 -7.47 6.76 -5.73
C TYR A 490 -6.70 6.59 -4.41
N MET A 491 -5.83 5.57 -4.34
CA MET A 491 -5.04 5.32 -3.14
C MET A 491 -3.94 6.37 -2.96
N PRO A 492 -3.97 7.24 -1.91
CA PRO A 492 -3.03 8.34 -1.78
C PRO A 492 -1.62 7.88 -1.43
N GLN A 493 -1.48 6.75 -0.71
CA GLN A 493 -0.20 6.18 -0.31
C GLN A 493 0.74 5.97 -1.50
N VAL A 494 0.21 5.60 -2.67
CA VAL A 494 0.99 5.39 -3.90
C VAL A 494 1.81 6.64 -4.27
N PHE A 495 1.22 7.82 -4.11
CA PHE A 495 1.88 9.09 -4.44
C PHE A 495 2.65 9.67 -3.25
N TRP A 496 2.23 9.40 -2.02
CA TRP A 496 3.06 9.72 -0.85
C TRP A 496 4.39 8.96 -0.87
N ASN A 497 4.41 7.72 -1.35
CA ASN A 497 5.65 6.95 -1.55
C ASN A 497 6.59 7.62 -2.56
N ALA A 498 6.07 8.39 -3.51
CA ALA A 498 6.85 9.21 -4.45
C ALA A 498 7.20 10.61 -3.90
N GLY A 499 6.77 10.93 -2.68
CA GLY A 499 7.03 12.21 -2.02
C GLY A 499 6.12 13.35 -2.45
N CYS A 500 5.06 13.07 -3.21
CA CYS A 500 4.10 14.07 -3.68
C CYS A 500 3.39 14.74 -2.49
N GLN A 501 3.34 16.06 -2.49
CA GLN A 501 2.88 16.85 -1.35
C GLN A 501 1.36 17.02 -1.35
N MET A 502 0.80 17.47 -2.48
CA MET A 502 -0.63 17.77 -2.61
C MET A 502 -1.35 16.61 -3.30
N VAL A 503 -1.63 15.54 -2.56
CA VAL A 503 -2.36 14.38 -3.07
C VAL A 503 -3.86 14.64 -2.85
N SER A 504 -4.50 15.33 -3.80
CA SER A 504 -5.87 15.82 -3.68
C SER A 504 -6.90 14.69 -3.80
N LEU A 505 -7.84 14.64 -2.86
CA LEU A 505 -8.93 13.66 -2.80
C LEU A 505 -10.32 14.35 -2.75
N ASN A 506 -11.36 13.62 -3.14
CA ASN A 506 -12.76 14.01 -3.05
C ASN A 506 -13.27 13.84 -1.60
N PHE A 507 -13.32 14.93 -0.82
CA PHE A 507 -13.67 14.95 0.62
C PHE A 507 -15.10 14.51 0.92
N GLN A 508 -16.01 14.64 -0.03
CA GLN A 508 -17.41 14.24 0.09
C GLN A 508 -17.60 12.72 0.12
N THR A 509 -16.58 11.94 -0.26
CA THR A 509 -16.63 10.47 -0.32
C THR A 509 -15.75 9.88 0.78
N SER A 510 -16.35 9.28 1.81
CA SER A 510 -15.66 8.65 2.95
C SER A 510 -15.20 7.21 2.65
N ASP A 511 -14.64 6.98 1.47
CA ASP A 511 -14.08 5.69 1.07
C ASP A 511 -12.73 5.40 1.77
N LEU A 512 -12.20 4.20 1.55
CA LEU A 512 -10.94 3.77 2.18
C LEU A 512 -9.77 4.77 1.99
N PRO A 513 -9.51 5.31 0.78
CA PRO A 513 -8.54 6.39 0.60
C PRO A 513 -8.76 7.61 1.50
N MET A 514 -10.00 8.09 1.63
CA MET A 514 -10.32 9.23 2.48
C MET A 514 -10.14 8.90 3.96
N GLN A 515 -10.52 7.69 4.38
CA GLN A 515 -10.26 7.19 5.74
C GLN A 515 -8.77 7.25 6.06
N LEU A 516 -7.92 6.74 5.16
CA LEU A 516 -6.45 6.79 5.30
C LEU A 516 -5.93 8.23 5.39
N ASN A 517 -6.45 9.13 4.56
CA ASN A 517 -6.09 10.54 4.60
C ASN A 517 -6.42 11.20 5.95
N GLN A 518 -7.67 11.07 6.40
CA GLN A 518 -8.11 11.66 7.67
C GLN A 518 -7.43 11.02 8.89
N GLY A 519 -7.14 9.72 8.84
CA GLY A 519 -6.38 9.03 9.87
C GLY A 519 -4.92 9.47 9.94
N LYS A 520 -4.26 9.64 8.78
CA LYS A 520 -2.86 10.07 8.72
C LYS A 520 -2.70 11.53 9.15
N PHE A 521 -3.57 12.42 8.71
CA PHE A 521 -3.52 13.85 9.04
C PHE A 521 -4.16 14.23 10.38
N GLU A 522 -4.61 13.25 11.18
CA GLU A 522 -4.96 13.48 12.59
C GLU A 522 -3.72 13.81 13.44
N TYR A 523 -2.57 13.24 13.07
CA TYR A 523 -1.30 13.43 13.78
C TYR A 523 -0.68 14.80 13.50
N ASN A 524 0.30 15.17 14.31
CA ASN A 524 0.95 16.49 14.27
C ASN A 524 -0.04 17.64 14.52
N GLY A 525 -0.90 17.52 15.53
CA GLY A 525 -1.87 18.55 15.90
C GLY A 525 -3.08 18.68 14.98
N GLY A 526 -3.33 17.70 14.09
CA GLY A 526 -4.37 17.84 13.07
C GLY A 526 -4.11 19.01 12.10
N CYS A 527 -2.86 19.47 12.01
CA CYS A 527 -2.54 20.76 11.43
C CYS A 527 -2.54 20.77 9.88
N GLY A 528 -2.67 19.60 9.26
CA GLY A 528 -2.73 19.40 7.81
C GLY A 528 -1.38 19.31 7.11
N TYR A 529 -0.28 19.34 7.86
CA TYR A 529 1.09 19.18 7.37
C TYR A 529 1.79 18.06 8.12
N LEU A 530 2.42 17.13 7.38
CA LEU A 530 3.22 16.04 7.94
C LEU A 530 4.59 16.04 7.27
N LEU A 531 5.65 16.11 8.06
CA LEU A 531 7.02 16.09 7.56
C LEU A 531 7.33 14.73 6.91
N LYS A 532 7.92 14.77 5.72
CA LYS A 532 8.37 13.56 5.02
C LYS A 532 9.58 12.94 5.72
N PRO A 533 9.77 11.61 5.62
CA PRO A 533 10.97 10.96 6.12
C PRO A 533 12.27 11.54 5.53
N ASP A 534 13.36 11.46 6.30
CA ASP A 534 14.64 12.12 5.99
C ASP A 534 15.20 11.79 4.59
N PHE A 535 15.16 10.53 4.18
CA PHE A 535 15.66 10.08 2.88
C PHE A 535 14.84 10.62 1.69
N MET A 536 13.60 11.04 1.92
CA MET A 536 12.74 11.69 0.91
C MET A 536 12.94 13.21 0.83
N ARG A 537 13.80 13.77 1.68
CA ARG A 537 14.10 15.21 1.76
C ARG A 537 15.56 15.50 1.40
N ARG A 538 16.47 14.65 1.88
CA ARG A 538 17.91 14.77 1.67
C ARG A 538 18.32 14.64 0.21
N GLN A 539 19.13 15.59 -0.26
CA GLN A 539 19.60 15.61 -1.66
C GLN A 539 20.67 14.54 -1.94
N ASP A 540 21.44 14.14 -0.92
CA ASP A 540 22.53 13.17 -1.02
C ASP A 540 22.06 11.70 -0.95
N ARG A 541 20.77 11.46 -0.72
CA ARG A 541 20.17 10.12 -0.64
C ARG A 541 19.28 9.87 -1.85
N THR A 542 19.38 8.69 -2.47
CA THR A 542 18.44 8.22 -3.48
C THR A 542 17.49 7.20 -2.86
N PHE A 543 16.23 7.24 -3.25
CA PHE A 543 15.20 6.34 -2.73
C PHE A 543 14.36 5.82 -3.89
N ASP A 544 14.20 4.48 -3.93
CA ASP A 544 13.29 3.81 -4.84
C ASP A 544 12.03 3.39 -4.08
N PRO A 545 10.85 3.95 -4.41
CA PRO A 545 9.57 3.59 -3.82
C PRO A 545 9.16 2.12 -3.97
N PHE A 546 9.81 1.36 -4.86
CA PHE A 546 9.54 -0.05 -5.12
C PHE A 546 10.62 -0.99 -4.55
N ALA A 547 11.55 -0.47 -3.75
CA ALA A 547 12.60 -1.27 -3.16
C ALA A 547 12.03 -2.39 -2.26
N GLU A 548 12.40 -3.64 -2.56
CA GLU A 548 12.04 -4.80 -1.74
C GLU A 548 13.01 -5.06 -0.59
N SER A 549 14.19 -4.43 -0.63
CA SER A 549 15.22 -4.58 0.38
C SER A 549 15.19 -3.40 1.37
N PRO A 550 15.54 -3.61 2.65
CA PRO A 550 15.70 -2.51 3.61
C PRO A 550 16.54 -1.38 3.03
N VAL A 551 16.03 -0.16 3.14
CA VAL A 551 16.72 1.04 2.65
C VAL A 551 17.93 1.32 3.54
N ASP A 552 19.07 1.65 2.95
CA ASP A 552 20.27 1.98 3.71
C ASP A 552 20.01 3.13 4.70
N GLY A 553 20.30 2.88 5.97
CA GLY A 553 20.05 3.80 7.09
C GLY A 553 18.65 3.76 7.69
N VAL A 554 17.73 2.91 7.19
CA VAL A 554 16.40 2.70 7.80
C VAL A 554 16.32 1.31 8.44
N ILE A 555 15.84 1.26 9.67
CA ILE A 555 15.65 0.00 10.40
C ILE A 555 14.29 -0.58 9.99
N ALA A 556 14.33 -1.70 9.26
CA ALA A 556 13.12 -2.45 8.93
C ALA A 556 12.50 -3.06 10.20
N ALA A 557 11.17 -3.18 10.23
CA ALA A 557 10.44 -3.69 11.38
C ALA A 557 9.70 -5.00 11.06
N GLN A 558 9.38 -5.74 12.11
CA GLN A 558 8.44 -6.84 12.12
C GLN A 558 7.32 -6.48 13.09
N VAL A 559 6.08 -6.62 12.64
CA VAL A 559 4.90 -6.31 13.46
C VAL A 559 4.01 -7.54 13.56
N ALA A 560 3.58 -7.89 14.77
CA ALA A 560 2.56 -8.90 15.00
C ALA A 560 1.37 -8.29 15.71
N VAL A 561 0.16 -8.51 15.19
CA VAL A 561 -1.08 -7.99 15.77
C VAL A 561 -2.01 -9.14 16.12
N THR A 562 -2.31 -9.31 17.41
CA THR A 562 -3.31 -10.27 17.88
C THR A 562 -4.57 -9.51 18.26
N VAL A 563 -5.67 -9.75 17.54
CA VAL A 563 -6.99 -9.20 17.90
C VAL A 563 -7.63 -10.14 18.92
N ILE A 564 -7.76 -9.68 20.17
CA ILE A 564 -8.21 -10.51 21.30
C ILE A 564 -9.73 -10.41 21.43
N ALA A 565 -10.24 -9.21 21.63
CA ALA A 565 -11.67 -8.97 21.86
C ALA A 565 -12.13 -7.59 21.37
N GLY A 566 -13.43 -7.40 21.25
CA GLY A 566 -14.07 -6.10 21.02
C GLY A 566 -15.05 -5.75 22.14
N GLN A 567 -15.35 -4.47 22.31
CA GLN A 567 -16.32 -3.96 23.28
C GLN A 567 -17.23 -2.94 22.62
N PHE A 568 -18.54 -3.05 22.88
CA PHE A 568 -19.60 -2.16 22.41
C PHE A 568 -19.54 -1.82 20.91
N LEU A 569 -19.25 -2.81 20.06
CA LEU A 569 -19.07 -2.61 18.62
C LEU A 569 -20.37 -2.24 17.90
N SER A 570 -21.52 -2.67 18.42
CA SER A 570 -22.83 -2.37 17.85
C SER A 570 -23.91 -2.29 18.92
N ASP A 571 -24.92 -1.43 18.67
CA ASP A 571 -26.16 -1.37 19.46
C ASP A 571 -27.15 -2.48 19.06
N LYS A 572 -26.88 -3.20 17.97
CA LYS A 572 -27.72 -4.28 17.46
C LYS A 572 -27.05 -5.63 17.70
N LYS A 573 -27.86 -6.66 17.83
CA LYS A 573 -27.40 -8.05 17.88
C LYS A 573 -27.02 -8.53 16.48
N VAL A 574 -25.78 -8.28 16.09
CA VAL A 574 -25.21 -8.63 14.77
C VAL A 574 -23.91 -9.41 14.96
N GLY A 575 -23.55 -10.24 13.97
CA GLY A 575 -22.20 -10.80 13.90
C GLY A 575 -21.16 -9.73 13.60
N THR A 576 -19.94 -9.86 14.15
CA THR A 576 -18.84 -8.91 13.90
C THR A 576 -17.54 -9.63 13.56
N TYR A 577 -16.69 -8.99 12.76
CA TYR A 577 -15.31 -9.41 12.49
C TYR A 577 -14.40 -8.19 12.34
N VAL A 578 -13.09 -8.40 12.48
CA VAL A 578 -12.07 -7.36 12.39
C VAL A 578 -11.11 -7.69 11.24
N GLU A 579 -10.80 -6.68 10.44
CA GLU A 579 -9.74 -6.69 9.44
C GLU A 579 -8.59 -5.81 9.92
N VAL A 580 -7.35 -6.29 9.73
CA VAL A 580 -6.14 -5.52 10.03
C VAL A 580 -5.29 -5.44 8.78
N ASP A 581 -5.27 -4.27 8.16
CA ASP A 581 -4.48 -4.00 6.96
C ASP A 581 -3.23 -3.18 7.30
N MET A 582 -2.20 -3.27 6.46
CA MET A 582 -1.05 -2.36 6.48
C MET A 582 -0.95 -1.63 5.14
N TYR A 583 -0.72 -0.31 5.18
CA TYR A 583 -0.50 0.53 4.00
C TYR A 583 0.83 1.26 4.14
N GLY A 584 1.69 1.17 3.13
CA GLY A 584 3.02 1.79 3.14
C GLY A 584 3.64 1.75 1.76
N LEU A 585 4.90 1.31 1.65
CA LEU A 585 5.46 0.92 0.35
C LEU A 585 4.66 -0.23 -0.29
N PRO A 586 4.74 -0.43 -1.60
CA PRO A 586 4.07 -1.56 -2.26
C PRO A 586 4.43 -2.91 -1.63
N THR A 587 5.68 -3.07 -1.18
CA THR A 587 6.20 -4.27 -0.51
C THR A 587 5.70 -4.45 0.92
N ASP A 588 5.33 -3.34 1.58
CA ASP A 588 4.84 -3.33 2.97
C ASP A 588 3.31 -3.38 3.03
N THR A 589 2.65 -3.14 1.90
CA THR A 589 1.20 -3.03 1.82
C THR A 589 0.56 -4.42 1.78
N ILE A 590 -0.18 -4.77 2.83
CA ILE A 590 -0.93 -6.02 2.94
C ILE A 590 -2.41 -5.67 3.17
N ARG A 591 -3.29 -6.16 2.30
CA ARG A 591 -4.72 -5.79 2.29
C ARG A 591 -5.61 -7.02 2.22
N LYS A 592 -6.67 -7.04 3.03
CA LYS A 592 -7.71 -8.09 3.05
C LYS A 592 -7.21 -9.52 3.27
N GLU A 593 -5.95 -9.67 3.70
CA GLU A 593 -5.36 -10.96 4.01
C GLU A 593 -5.63 -11.35 5.46
N PHE A 594 -5.47 -10.39 6.38
CA PHE A 594 -5.65 -10.60 7.81
C PHE A 594 -7.04 -10.18 8.28
N ARG A 595 -7.89 -11.19 8.50
CA ARG A 595 -9.26 -11.04 8.98
C ARG A 595 -9.55 -12.08 10.05
N THR A 596 -10.18 -11.65 11.14
CA THR A 596 -10.62 -12.58 12.19
C THR A 596 -11.81 -13.42 11.73
N ARG A 597 -12.04 -14.56 12.38
CA ARG A 597 -13.35 -15.23 12.29
C ARG A 597 -14.47 -14.29 12.74
N MET A 598 -15.62 -14.51 12.15
CA MET A 598 -16.84 -13.78 12.50
C MET A 598 -17.45 -14.38 13.77
N ILE A 599 -17.73 -13.53 14.76
CA ILE A 599 -18.43 -13.91 15.98
C ILE A 599 -19.92 -13.56 15.81
N PRO A 600 -20.82 -14.55 15.67
CA PRO A 600 -22.22 -14.30 15.32
C PRO A 600 -23.03 -13.76 16.52
N GLY A 601 -23.92 -12.81 16.25
CA GLY A 601 -24.95 -12.37 17.21
C GLY A 601 -24.43 -11.82 18.53
N ASN A 602 -23.20 -11.28 18.56
CA ASN A 602 -22.62 -10.61 19.72
C ASN A 602 -21.89 -9.33 19.28
N GLY A 603 -22.59 -8.20 19.38
CA GLY A 603 -22.03 -6.86 19.13
C GLY A 603 -21.52 -6.17 20.40
N LEU A 604 -21.64 -6.80 21.57
CA LEU A 604 -21.38 -6.17 22.87
C LEU A 604 -19.97 -6.46 23.38
N ASN A 605 -19.57 -7.72 23.41
CA ASN A 605 -18.25 -8.14 23.89
C ASN A 605 -17.74 -9.40 23.16
N PRO A 606 -17.62 -9.37 21.82
CA PRO A 606 -17.10 -10.51 21.07
C PRO A 606 -15.64 -10.78 21.44
N SER A 607 -15.31 -12.07 21.65
CA SER A 607 -13.94 -12.55 21.82
C SER A 607 -13.52 -13.26 20.54
N TYR A 608 -12.44 -12.79 19.92
CA TYR A 608 -11.91 -13.35 18.68
C TYR A 608 -10.82 -14.39 18.95
N ASN A 609 -9.89 -14.09 19.87
CA ASN A 609 -8.76 -14.94 20.27
C ASN A 609 -8.06 -15.63 19.09
N GLU A 610 -7.73 -14.83 18.06
CA GLU A 610 -7.08 -15.32 16.85
C GLU A 610 -5.55 -15.42 16.99
N GLU A 611 -4.94 -16.20 16.11
CA GLU A 611 -3.48 -16.21 15.97
C GLU A 611 -2.95 -14.84 15.54
N PRO A 612 -1.72 -14.46 15.95
CA PRO A 612 -1.14 -13.17 15.58
C PRO A 612 -1.04 -12.99 14.06
N PHE A 613 -1.58 -11.90 13.55
CA PHE A 613 -1.38 -11.44 12.17
C PHE A 613 0.05 -10.92 12.03
N LEU A 614 0.85 -11.60 11.20
CA LEU A 614 2.29 -11.39 11.14
C LEU A 614 2.72 -10.61 9.89
N PHE A 615 3.07 -9.35 10.09
CA PHE A 615 3.74 -8.50 9.10
C PHE A 615 5.25 -8.72 9.24
N ARG A 616 5.75 -9.76 8.56
CA ARG A 616 7.12 -10.29 8.76
C ARG A 616 8.23 -9.29 8.45
N LYS A 617 8.03 -8.49 7.40
CA LYS A 617 9.02 -7.56 6.88
C LYS A 617 8.33 -6.29 6.45
N VAL A 618 8.52 -5.24 7.25
CA VAL A 618 8.14 -3.87 6.93
C VAL A 618 9.43 -3.14 6.59
N VAL A 619 9.66 -2.92 5.30
CA VAL A 619 10.86 -2.29 4.75
C VAL A 619 11.00 -0.87 5.25
N LEU A 620 9.88 -0.13 5.36
CA LEU A 620 9.90 1.28 5.68
C LEU A 620 8.81 1.67 6.70
N PRO A 621 9.06 1.44 8.00
CA PRO A 621 8.09 1.72 9.06
C PRO A 621 7.58 3.17 9.09
N ASP A 622 8.44 4.15 8.83
CA ASP A 622 8.10 5.59 8.89
C ASP A 622 6.95 6.00 7.95
N LEU A 623 6.78 5.31 6.81
CA LEU A 623 5.66 5.57 5.88
C LEU A 623 4.45 4.68 6.12
N ALA A 624 4.62 3.60 6.87
CA ALA A 624 3.61 2.58 7.05
C ALA A 624 2.56 2.97 8.11
N VAL A 625 1.32 2.59 7.86
CA VAL A 625 0.19 2.74 8.78
C VAL A 625 -0.55 1.41 8.90
N LEU A 626 -0.93 1.05 10.13
CA LEU A 626 -1.87 -0.03 10.42
C LEU A 626 -3.30 0.51 10.40
N ARG A 627 -4.21 -0.24 9.78
CA ARG A 627 -5.64 0.07 9.76
C ARG A 627 -6.41 -1.10 10.37
N PHE A 628 -7.14 -0.80 11.43
CA PHE A 628 -8.12 -1.69 12.04
C PHE A 628 -9.51 -1.34 11.49
N GLY A 629 -10.18 -2.27 10.82
CA GLY A 629 -11.55 -2.10 10.34
C GLY A 629 -12.46 -3.12 10.99
N VAL A 630 -13.55 -2.66 11.64
CA VAL A 630 -14.56 -3.53 12.23
C VAL A 630 -15.80 -3.52 11.35
N PHE A 631 -16.28 -4.72 11.02
CA PHE A 631 -17.39 -4.91 10.12
C PHE A 631 -18.45 -5.84 10.72
N ASP A 632 -19.69 -5.65 10.30
CA ASP A 632 -20.78 -6.57 10.60
C ASP A 632 -20.85 -7.74 9.60
N GLU A 633 -21.73 -8.70 9.87
CA GLU A 633 -21.98 -9.87 9.02
C GLU A 633 -22.42 -9.55 7.57
N ASN A 634 -22.92 -8.34 7.31
CA ASN A 634 -23.31 -7.87 5.98
C ASN A 634 -22.18 -7.10 5.27
N GLY A 635 -21.00 -6.98 5.89
CA GLY A 635 -19.88 -6.21 5.38
C GLY A 635 -20.02 -4.69 5.59
N LYS A 636 -20.97 -4.25 6.40
CA LYS A 636 -21.08 -2.83 6.77
C LYS A 636 -20.02 -2.49 7.82
N MET A 637 -19.31 -1.38 7.61
CA MET A 637 -18.36 -0.89 8.59
C MET A 637 -19.07 -0.38 9.86
N LEU A 638 -18.60 -0.84 11.01
CA LEU A 638 -19.05 -0.39 12.33
C LEU A 638 -18.13 0.70 12.89
N GLY A 639 -16.84 0.61 12.59
CA GLY A 639 -15.84 1.61 12.95
C GLY A 639 -14.46 1.21 12.43
N GLN A 640 -13.54 2.17 12.41
CA GLN A 640 -12.17 1.96 11.98
C GLN A 640 -11.17 2.71 12.87
N ARG A 641 -9.90 2.35 12.84
CA ARG A 641 -8.81 3.14 13.42
C ARG A 641 -7.56 3.00 12.57
N ILE A 642 -6.87 4.12 12.35
CA ILE A 642 -5.59 4.16 11.64
C ILE A 642 -4.49 4.60 12.61
N LEU A 643 -3.44 3.80 12.71
CA LEU A 643 -2.30 4.02 13.59
C LEU A 643 -1.01 4.00 12.74
N PRO A 644 -0.23 5.09 12.68
CA PRO A 644 1.07 5.08 12.06
C PRO A 644 2.01 4.16 12.85
N LEU A 645 2.96 3.54 12.15
CA LEU A 645 4.01 2.78 12.84
C LEU A 645 4.95 3.72 13.60
N ASP A 646 5.17 4.93 13.09
CA ASP A 646 5.85 5.99 13.82
C ASP A 646 5.07 6.35 15.10
N GLY A 647 5.69 6.10 16.25
CA GLY A 647 5.11 6.33 17.57
C GLY A 647 4.12 5.27 18.05
N LEU A 648 3.94 4.15 17.32
CA LEU A 648 3.15 3.01 17.76
C LEU A 648 3.79 2.37 19.00
N GLN A 649 2.98 1.97 19.98
CA GLN A 649 3.46 1.32 21.19
C GLN A 649 3.12 -0.17 21.21
N ALA A 650 4.07 -0.98 21.68
CA ALA A 650 3.90 -2.43 21.82
C ALA A 650 3.02 -2.82 23.03
N GLY A 651 2.62 -4.10 23.09
CA GLY A 651 1.89 -4.73 24.17
C GLY A 651 0.38 -4.72 24.03
N TYR A 652 -0.30 -4.98 25.15
CA TYR A 652 -1.75 -5.03 25.25
C TYR A 652 -2.33 -3.61 25.27
N ARG A 653 -3.11 -3.27 24.25
CA ARG A 653 -3.65 -1.92 24.02
C ARG A 653 -5.15 -1.98 23.76
N HIS A 654 -5.87 -1.03 24.35
CA HIS A 654 -7.24 -0.73 23.92
C HIS A 654 -7.20 0.28 22.78
N ILE A 655 -7.82 -0.05 21.66
CA ILE A 655 -7.89 0.77 20.45
C ILE A 655 -9.31 1.29 20.34
N SER A 656 -9.52 2.57 20.68
CA SER A 656 -10.82 3.23 20.50
C SER A 656 -11.10 3.46 19.02
N LEU A 657 -12.27 3.02 18.58
CA LEU A 657 -12.67 3.12 17.18
C LEU A 657 -13.17 4.52 16.82
N ARG A 658 -13.12 4.78 15.52
CA ARG A 658 -13.54 6.02 14.87
C ARG A 658 -14.61 5.70 13.84
N THR A 659 -15.40 6.70 13.48
CA THR A 659 -16.30 6.59 12.33
C THR A 659 -15.52 6.59 11.01
N GLU A 660 -16.23 6.40 9.90
CA GLU A 660 -15.65 6.52 8.55
C GLU A 660 -15.02 7.91 8.31
N GLY A 661 -15.60 8.98 8.88
CA GLY A 661 -15.06 10.34 8.84
C GLY A 661 -13.98 10.64 9.89
N ASN A 662 -13.36 9.62 10.47
CA ASN A 662 -12.38 9.68 11.56
C ASN A 662 -12.84 10.42 12.84
N PHE A 663 -14.14 10.51 13.10
CA PHE A 663 -14.65 11.10 14.35
C PHE A 663 -14.58 10.10 15.51
N PRO A 664 -14.15 10.50 16.71
CA PRO A 664 -13.98 9.61 17.87
C PRO A 664 -15.31 9.02 18.34
N MET A 665 -15.37 7.69 18.45
CA MET A 665 -16.50 7.00 19.05
C MET A 665 -16.25 6.81 20.56
N SER A 666 -17.32 6.87 21.37
CA SER A 666 -17.17 6.89 22.83
C SER A 666 -17.07 5.51 23.48
N LEU A 667 -17.73 4.48 22.93
CA LEU A 667 -17.80 3.14 23.52
C LEU A 667 -17.10 2.04 22.70
N PRO A 668 -17.20 2.02 21.36
CA PRO A 668 -16.62 0.95 20.55
C PRO A 668 -15.09 0.92 20.67
N MET A 669 -14.54 -0.21 21.13
CA MET A 669 -13.11 -0.42 21.31
C MET A 669 -12.71 -1.84 20.90
N LEU A 670 -11.46 -2.00 20.50
CA LEU A 670 -10.81 -3.29 20.35
C LEU A 670 -9.77 -3.46 21.46
N PHE A 671 -9.57 -4.68 21.91
CA PHE A 671 -8.45 -5.07 22.76
C PHE A 671 -7.51 -5.95 21.94
N CYS A 672 -6.29 -5.48 21.75
CA CYS A 672 -5.30 -6.11 20.90
C CYS A 672 -3.95 -6.22 21.62
N ASN A 673 -3.14 -7.21 21.24
CA ASN A 673 -1.71 -7.25 21.57
C ASN A 673 -0.91 -6.88 20.31
N ILE A 674 0.00 -5.92 20.42
CA ILE A 674 0.86 -5.46 19.33
C ILE A 674 2.31 -5.78 19.69
N GLU A 675 2.98 -6.65 18.95
CA GLU A 675 4.42 -6.89 19.14
C GLU A 675 5.21 -6.17 18.05
N LEU A 676 6.20 -5.38 18.46
CA LEU A 676 7.14 -4.69 17.59
C LEU A 676 8.53 -5.28 17.78
N LYS A 677 9.16 -5.66 16.68
CA LYS A 677 10.54 -6.21 16.67
C LYS A 677 11.32 -5.60 15.52
N ILE A 678 12.63 -5.52 15.68
CA ILE A 678 13.52 -5.19 14.57
C ILE A 678 13.55 -6.37 13.61
N TYR A 679 13.38 -6.12 12.32
CA TYR A 679 13.51 -7.16 11.31
C TYR A 679 14.99 -7.58 11.18
N VAL A 680 15.26 -8.85 11.46
CA VAL A 680 16.58 -9.46 11.27
C VAL A 680 16.50 -10.41 10.07
N PRO A 681 17.29 -10.21 9.01
CA PRO A 681 17.32 -11.13 7.88
C PRO A 681 17.71 -12.55 8.28
N ASP A 682 17.13 -13.54 7.60
CA ASP A 682 17.40 -14.95 7.84
C ASP A 682 18.90 -15.27 7.69
N GLY A 683 19.46 -15.96 8.69
CA GLY A 683 20.89 -16.32 8.74
C GLY A 683 21.81 -15.29 9.43
N LEU A 684 21.28 -14.13 9.84
CA LEU A 684 22.02 -13.13 10.62
C LEU A 684 21.59 -13.06 12.10
N GLY A 685 20.70 -13.94 12.55
CA GLY A 685 20.23 -13.99 13.95
C GLY A 685 21.39 -14.13 14.95
N ASP A 686 22.27 -15.10 14.75
CA ASP A 686 23.43 -15.33 15.63
C ASP A 686 24.37 -14.12 15.72
N LEU A 687 24.50 -13.35 14.62
CA LEU A 687 25.30 -12.13 14.60
C LEU A 687 24.61 -11.02 15.39
N MET A 688 23.29 -10.87 15.25
CA MET A 688 22.52 -9.86 15.99
C MET A 688 22.53 -10.16 17.49
N ASP A 689 22.38 -11.42 17.88
CA ASP A 689 22.46 -11.83 19.29
C ASP A 689 23.84 -11.53 19.88
N ALA A 690 24.91 -11.79 19.10
CA ALA A 690 26.28 -11.45 19.49
C ALA A 690 26.53 -9.94 19.60
N LEU A 691 25.88 -9.12 18.78
CA LEU A 691 25.96 -7.65 18.85
C LEU A 691 25.13 -7.07 19.99
N SER A 692 24.00 -7.70 20.32
CA SER A 692 23.08 -7.26 21.38
C SER A 692 23.64 -7.56 22.76
N ASP A 693 24.26 -8.73 22.95
CA ASP A 693 24.99 -9.08 24.17
C ASP A 693 26.36 -9.74 23.87
N PRO A 694 27.40 -8.92 23.59
CA PRO A 694 28.72 -9.44 23.26
C PRO A 694 29.37 -10.19 24.43
N ARG A 695 29.01 -9.87 25.69
CA ARG A 695 29.59 -10.52 26.86
C ARG A 695 29.04 -11.93 27.04
N ALA A 696 27.73 -12.12 26.88
CA ALA A 696 27.11 -13.44 26.94
C ALA A 696 27.60 -14.35 25.81
N PHE A 697 27.73 -13.81 24.59
CA PHE A 697 28.25 -14.57 23.44
C PHE A 697 29.69 -15.05 23.66
N LEU A 698 30.59 -14.16 24.09
CA LEU A 698 31.98 -14.50 24.40
C LEU A 698 32.06 -15.50 25.56
N SER A 699 31.27 -15.33 26.61
CA SER A 699 31.24 -16.26 27.75
C SER A 699 30.72 -17.65 27.36
N ALA A 700 29.72 -17.74 26.48
CA ALA A 700 29.22 -19.02 25.96
C ALA A 700 30.26 -19.72 25.08
N GLN A 701 31.00 -18.96 24.26
CA GLN A 701 32.11 -19.48 23.47
C GLN A 701 33.25 -19.98 24.34
N GLU A 702 33.67 -19.20 25.36
CA GLU A 702 34.69 -19.60 26.33
C GLU A 702 34.28 -20.85 27.12
N LYS A 703 33.01 -20.94 27.56
CA LYS A 703 32.48 -22.14 28.23
C LYS A 703 32.51 -23.35 27.31
N ARG A 704 32.16 -23.19 26.03
CA ARG A 704 32.22 -24.27 25.03
C ARG A 704 33.66 -24.71 24.79
N GLU A 705 34.61 -23.78 24.69
CA GLU A 705 36.04 -24.08 24.58
C GLU A 705 36.59 -24.77 25.83
N GLN A 706 36.19 -24.35 27.03
CA GLN A 706 36.57 -24.99 28.28
C GLN A 706 35.99 -26.40 28.39
N GLN A 707 34.74 -26.62 27.97
CA GLN A 707 34.13 -27.95 27.90
C GLN A 707 34.82 -28.85 26.87
N MET A 708 35.19 -28.32 25.70
CA MET A 708 35.94 -29.07 24.68
C MET A 708 37.32 -29.47 25.18
N LYS A 709 38.03 -28.56 25.88
CA LYS A 709 39.30 -28.86 26.55
C LYS A 709 39.14 -29.90 27.66
N ALA A 710 38.07 -29.82 28.46
CA ALA A 710 37.78 -30.80 29.51
C ALA A 710 37.46 -32.20 28.96
N MET A 711 36.98 -32.31 27.71
CA MET A 711 36.79 -33.57 26.99
C MET A 711 38.06 -34.06 26.25
N GLY A 712 39.19 -33.36 26.39
CA GLY A 712 40.47 -33.75 25.80
C GLY A 712 40.61 -33.44 24.31
N ILE A 713 39.80 -32.53 23.76
CA ILE A 713 39.88 -32.09 22.36
C ILE A 713 40.68 -30.79 22.32
N GLU A 714 41.92 -30.83 21.82
CA GLU A 714 42.73 -29.62 21.64
C GLU A 714 42.38 -28.91 20.33
N ALA A 715 42.47 -27.58 20.30
CA ALA A 715 42.11 -26.79 19.11
C ALA A 715 42.99 -27.12 17.88
N SER A 716 44.18 -27.71 18.09
CA SER A 716 45.07 -28.24 17.06
C SER A 716 44.59 -29.51 16.39
N ASP A 717 43.67 -30.27 17.01
CA ASP A 717 43.15 -31.54 16.50
C ASP A 717 41.97 -31.36 15.53
N ILE A 718 41.49 -30.12 15.36
CA ILE A 718 40.31 -29.79 14.55
C ILE A 718 40.76 -29.27 13.17
N ASP A 719 40.92 -30.18 12.20
CA ASP A 719 41.18 -29.80 10.80
C ASP A 719 39.85 -29.53 10.04
N THR A 720 39.46 -28.25 9.97
CA THR A 720 38.24 -27.81 9.28
C THR A 720 38.34 -27.83 7.75
N LYS A 721 39.51 -28.17 7.16
CA LYS A 721 39.70 -28.16 5.70
C LYS A 721 38.96 -29.27 4.95
N GLN A 722 38.46 -30.31 5.64
CA GLN A 722 37.77 -31.44 5.01
C GLN A 722 36.23 -31.38 5.05
N LEU A 723 35.62 -30.42 5.74
CA LEU A 723 34.15 -30.34 5.85
C LEU A 723 33.54 -29.62 4.64
N LYS A 724 33.32 -30.35 3.54
CA LYS A 724 32.41 -29.94 2.45
C LYS A 724 31.03 -30.57 2.66
N GLY A 725 30.07 -29.75 3.10
CA GLY A 725 28.64 -29.89 2.82
C GLY A 725 27.91 -31.06 3.50
N GLY A 726 27.33 -30.81 4.68
CA GLY A 726 26.28 -31.64 5.26
C GLY A 726 24.99 -30.82 5.40
N LYS A 727 23.91 -31.26 4.75
CA LYS A 727 22.55 -30.78 4.98
C LYS A 727 22.23 -30.84 6.48
N GLY A 728 21.77 -29.73 7.05
CA GLY A 728 21.26 -29.67 8.42
C GLY A 728 20.04 -30.55 8.59
N GLY A 729 20.24 -31.76 9.09
CA GLY A 729 19.19 -32.59 9.68
C GLY A 729 18.97 -32.16 11.12
N GLY A 730 17.76 -31.70 11.42
CA GLY A 730 17.33 -31.38 12.78
C GLY A 730 17.36 -32.62 13.66
N ALA A 731 18.12 -32.55 14.76
CA ALA A 731 18.03 -33.51 15.85
C ALA A 731 17.06 -32.96 16.90
N LYS A 732 15.90 -33.60 17.05
CA LYS A 732 15.08 -33.52 18.27
C LYS A 732 15.74 -34.36 19.37
N PRO A 733 15.65 -33.96 20.65
CA PRO A 733 16.16 -34.77 21.75
C PRO A 733 15.21 -35.95 22.03
N ALA A 734 15.80 -37.11 22.34
CA ALA A 734 15.10 -38.33 22.69
C ALA A 734 15.31 -38.68 24.18
N GLY A 735 14.20 -39.10 24.81
CA GLY A 735 14.12 -39.81 26.08
C GLY A 735 12.67 -39.79 26.55
N GLY A 736 11.94 -40.88 26.77
CA GLY A 736 12.23 -42.29 26.61
C GLY A 736 10.95 -43.14 26.83
N ALA A 737 11.05 -44.39 26.38
CA ALA A 737 10.33 -45.61 26.78
C ALA A 737 8.78 -45.69 26.77
N ALA A 738 8.26 -46.56 25.90
CA ALA A 738 7.73 -47.90 26.24
C ALA A 738 6.48 -48.26 25.39
N GLY A 739 6.41 -49.50 24.90
CA GLY A 739 5.13 -50.12 24.54
C GLY A 739 5.05 -50.87 23.21
N ALA A 740 5.48 -52.14 23.24
CA ALA A 740 4.81 -53.32 22.68
C ALA A 740 4.50 -53.46 21.16
N LYS A 741 4.96 -54.61 20.66
CA LYS A 741 4.55 -55.35 19.45
C LYS A 741 3.05 -55.61 19.35
N ALA A 742 2.52 -55.55 18.13
CA ALA A 742 1.59 -56.51 17.49
C ALA A 742 1.23 -55.89 16.12
N GLY A 743 1.03 -56.58 15.01
CA GLY A 743 0.68 -57.96 14.73
C GLY A 743 -0.07 -57.88 13.40
N ALA A 744 0.52 -58.44 12.36
CA ALA A 744 -0.12 -58.52 11.04
C ALA A 744 -1.21 -59.61 11.08
N GLY A 745 -2.43 -59.24 10.67
CA GLY A 745 -3.55 -60.14 10.48
C GLY A 745 -4.32 -59.77 9.21
N ALA A 746 -4.38 -60.72 8.27
CA ALA A 746 -5.29 -60.73 7.12
C ALA A 746 -6.76 -60.71 7.61
N LYS A 747 -7.81 -60.34 6.85
CA LYS A 747 -8.23 -60.72 5.48
C LYS A 747 -9.54 -59.91 5.15
N PRO A 748 -10.38 -60.24 4.12
CA PRO A 748 -10.74 -59.36 3.00
C PRO A 748 -12.22 -58.88 2.98
N GLY A 749 -12.57 -57.97 2.06
CA GLY A 749 -13.96 -57.57 1.82
C GLY A 749 -14.22 -56.83 0.50
N ALA A 750 -14.69 -57.59 -0.48
CA ALA A 750 -15.76 -57.29 -1.45
C ALA A 750 -15.75 -56.07 -2.42
N ALA A 751 -16.08 -56.43 -3.67
CA ALA A 751 -17.01 -55.77 -4.60
C ALA A 751 -16.55 -54.57 -5.46
N GLY A 752 -16.15 -54.92 -6.69
CA GLY A 752 -16.80 -54.48 -7.94
C GLY A 752 -17.27 -53.03 -8.06
N ALA A 753 -16.42 -52.18 -8.65
CA ALA A 753 -16.84 -50.99 -9.38
C ALA A 753 -16.00 -50.89 -10.66
N LYS A 754 -16.68 -50.63 -11.80
CA LYS A 754 -16.04 -50.35 -13.09
C LYS A 754 -15.06 -49.18 -12.91
N LYS A 755 -13.77 -49.39 -13.13
CA LYS A 755 -12.80 -48.31 -13.27
C LYS A 755 -13.07 -47.61 -14.60
N GLU A 756 -13.58 -46.38 -14.54
CA GLU A 756 -13.36 -45.41 -15.61
C GLU A 756 -11.84 -45.24 -15.78
N GLU A 757 -11.32 -45.43 -16.99
CA GLU A 757 -9.91 -45.17 -17.28
C GLU A 757 -9.67 -43.65 -17.25
N GLU A 758 -8.90 -43.19 -16.26
CA GLU A 758 -8.45 -41.80 -16.18
C GLU A 758 -7.61 -41.42 -17.43
N PRO A 759 -7.82 -40.22 -18.01
CA PRO A 759 -6.99 -39.73 -19.09
C PRO A 759 -5.55 -39.55 -18.63
N LEU A 760 -4.58 -39.90 -19.49
CA LEU A 760 -3.16 -39.56 -19.28
C LEU A 760 -3.04 -38.03 -19.22
N GLU A 761 -2.84 -37.47 -18.03
CA GLU A 761 -2.42 -36.09 -17.87
C GLU A 761 -0.88 -36.04 -17.76
N PHE A 762 -0.28 -35.19 -18.60
CA PHE A 762 1.14 -34.87 -18.50
C PHE A 762 1.28 -33.62 -17.65
N GLU A 763 2.19 -33.65 -16.68
CA GLU A 763 2.53 -32.44 -15.94
C GLU A 763 3.09 -31.36 -16.90
N PRO A 764 2.68 -30.10 -16.73
CA PRO A 764 3.17 -29.04 -17.58
C PRO A 764 4.67 -28.79 -17.36
N ILE A 765 5.44 -28.73 -18.45
CA ILE A 765 6.87 -28.39 -18.41
C ILE A 765 6.94 -26.88 -18.20
N ASN A 766 7.57 -26.44 -17.11
CA ASN A 766 7.70 -25.03 -16.76
C ASN A 766 9.17 -24.66 -16.56
N LEU A 767 9.47 -23.35 -16.50
CA LEU A 767 10.83 -22.84 -16.36
C LEU A 767 11.53 -23.38 -15.10
N GLU A 768 10.79 -23.52 -14.00
CA GLU A 768 11.32 -23.94 -12.72
C GLU A 768 11.82 -25.40 -12.76
N THR A 769 11.06 -26.31 -13.38
CA THR A 769 11.50 -27.70 -13.55
C THR A 769 12.73 -27.79 -14.45
N LEU A 770 12.79 -27.02 -15.54
CA LEU A 770 13.96 -26.99 -16.44
C LEU A 770 15.23 -26.47 -15.75
N ARG A 771 15.12 -25.49 -14.85
CA ARG A 771 16.26 -24.96 -14.09
C ARG A 771 16.86 -25.96 -13.10
N THR A 772 16.06 -26.90 -12.60
CA THR A 772 16.56 -27.96 -11.71
C THR A 772 17.35 -29.05 -12.45
N GLN A 773 17.30 -29.07 -13.78
CA GLN A 773 17.98 -30.09 -14.56
C GLN A 773 19.50 -29.94 -14.48
N LYS A 774 20.18 -31.08 -14.38
CA LYS A 774 21.62 -31.19 -14.15
C LYS A 774 22.47 -30.43 -15.17
N ASN A 775 22.01 -30.33 -16.42
CA ASN A 775 22.74 -29.64 -17.49
C ASN A 775 22.71 -28.11 -17.31
N PHE A 776 21.55 -27.55 -16.92
CA PHE A 776 21.42 -26.13 -16.62
C PHE A 776 22.23 -25.74 -15.38
N LEU A 777 22.10 -26.48 -14.28
CA LEU A 777 22.85 -26.23 -13.03
C LEU A 777 24.37 -26.27 -13.23
N LYS A 778 24.87 -27.17 -14.10
CA LYS A 778 26.30 -27.23 -14.44
C LYS A 778 26.76 -25.99 -15.20
N ALA A 779 25.96 -25.50 -16.15
CA ALA A 779 26.26 -24.28 -16.90
C ALA A 779 26.27 -23.06 -15.98
N THR A 780 25.25 -22.88 -15.14
CA THR A 780 25.18 -21.77 -14.17
C THR A 780 26.37 -21.78 -13.20
N LYS A 781 26.77 -22.95 -12.70
CA LYS A 781 27.93 -23.06 -11.80
C LYS A 781 29.25 -22.75 -12.50
N LYS A 782 29.37 -23.02 -13.80
CA LYS A 782 30.54 -22.63 -14.60
C LYS A 782 30.58 -21.12 -14.80
N GLN A 783 29.45 -20.53 -15.19
CA GLN A 783 29.28 -19.08 -15.40
C GLN A 783 29.56 -18.28 -14.12
N GLN A 784 29.09 -18.74 -12.96
CA GLN A 784 29.37 -18.11 -11.67
C GLN A 784 30.88 -18.07 -11.36
N LYS A 785 31.62 -19.14 -11.67
CA LYS A 785 33.09 -19.18 -11.49
C LYS A 785 33.82 -18.23 -12.44
N GLU A 786 33.34 -18.09 -13.67
CA GLU A 786 33.91 -17.16 -14.65
C GLU A 786 33.73 -15.71 -14.17
N LEU A 787 32.53 -15.35 -13.71
CA LEU A 787 32.24 -14.02 -13.18
C LEU A 787 33.03 -13.71 -11.90
N GLU A 788 33.16 -14.67 -10.97
CA GLU A 788 34.01 -14.52 -9.78
C GLU A 788 35.48 -14.31 -10.14
N THR A 789 35.96 -14.98 -11.19
CA THR A 789 37.34 -14.84 -11.65
C THR A 789 37.57 -13.44 -12.26
N LEU A 790 36.62 -12.95 -13.05
CA LEU A 790 36.66 -11.60 -13.61
C LEU A 790 36.63 -10.53 -12.52
N ARG A 791 35.74 -10.67 -11.53
CA ARG A 791 35.66 -9.74 -10.38
C ARG A 791 36.93 -9.73 -9.54
N LYS A 792 37.58 -10.88 -9.34
CA LYS A 792 38.89 -10.95 -8.67
C LYS A 792 39.98 -10.22 -9.47
N LYS A 793 39.96 -10.31 -10.80
CA LYS A 793 40.85 -9.54 -11.68
C LYS A 793 40.59 -8.03 -11.54
N HIS A 794 39.33 -7.60 -11.58
CA HIS A 794 38.92 -6.20 -11.39
C HIS A 794 39.36 -5.65 -10.03
N MET A 795 39.16 -6.42 -8.96
CA MET A 795 39.58 -6.05 -7.60
C MET A 795 41.11 -5.87 -7.51
N LYS A 796 41.89 -6.76 -8.14
CA LYS A 796 43.35 -6.66 -8.17
C LYS A 796 43.82 -5.41 -8.93
N GLU A 797 43.17 -5.07 -10.04
CA GLU A 797 43.46 -3.87 -10.82
C GLU A 797 43.12 -2.59 -10.04
N ARG A 798 41.95 -2.55 -9.38
CA ARG A 798 41.54 -1.45 -8.49
C ARG A 798 42.54 -1.22 -7.36
N LEU A 799 42.95 -2.27 -6.67
CA LEU A 799 43.93 -2.19 -5.58
C LEU A 799 45.31 -1.70 -6.09
N THR A 800 45.71 -2.12 -7.29
CA THR A 800 46.98 -1.71 -7.89
C THR A 800 46.97 -0.22 -8.22
N ILE A 801 45.89 0.27 -8.85
CA ILE A 801 45.73 1.69 -9.19
C ILE A 801 45.61 2.53 -7.93
N GLN A 802 44.79 2.13 -6.95
CA GLN A 802 44.63 2.84 -5.69
C GLN A 802 45.97 2.97 -4.94
N LYS A 803 46.75 1.88 -4.85
CA LYS A 803 48.07 1.90 -4.23
C LYS A 803 49.03 2.86 -4.96
N GLY A 804 48.97 2.90 -6.29
CA GLY A 804 49.72 3.85 -7.10
C GLY A 804 49.32 5.30 -6.85
N GLN A 805 48.02 5.56 -6.77
CA GLN A 805 47.44 6.89 -6.51
C GLN A 805 47.82 7.41 -5.13
N CYS A 806 47.67 6.60 -4.07
CA CYS A 806 48.09 6.93 -2.72
C CYS A 806 49.60 7.20 -2.64
N SER A 807 50.43 6.34 -3.26
CA SER A 807 51.89 6.53 -3.28
C SER A 807 52.31 7.81 -4.01
N ALA A 808 51.58 8.22 -5.06
CA ALA A 808 51.84 9.45 -5.79
C ALA A 808 51.46 10.69 -4.96
N ILE A 809 50.33 10.66 -4.25
CA ILE A 809 49.91 11.72 -3.34
C ILE A 809 50.90 11.85 -2.17
N GLU A 810 51.31 10.74 -1.55
CA GLU A 810 52.29 10.75 -0.45
C GLU A 810 53.63 11.38 -0.86
N LYS A 811 54.12 11.11 -2.08
CA LYS A 811 55.35 11.72 -2.60
C LYS A 811 55.25 13.24 -2.74
N VAL A 812 54.10 13.75 -3.19
CA VAL A 812 53.88 15.19 -3.41
C VAL A 812 53.52 15.93 -2.12
N ALA A 813 52.90 15.24 -1.17
CA ALA A 813 52.53 15.77 0.14
C ALA A 813 53.70 15.79 1.15
N LYS A 814 54.77 15.01 0.91
CA LYS A 814 55.90 14.88 1.84
C LYS A 814 56.56 16.22 2.16
N GLY A 815 56.49 16.63 3.43
CA GLY A 815 57.11 17.85 3.94
C GLY A 815 56.24 19.11 3.90
N LYS A 816 54.96 19.01 3.49
CA LYS A 816 54.01 20.13 3.51
C LYS A 816 53.08 20.05 4.74
N LYS A 817 52.94 21.16 5.46
CA LYS A 817 52.03 21.27 6.63
C LYS A 817 50.57 21.47 6.25
N ASP A 818 50.32 22.04 5.07
CA ASP A 818 48.97 22.30 4.57
C ASP A 818 48.85 21.78 3.13
N VAL A 819 48.08 20.71 2.97
CA VAL A 819 48.07 19.85 1.77
C VAL A 819 46.77 20.02 0.98
N MET A 820 45.71 20.52 1.62
CA MET A 820 44.36 20.57 1.06
C MET A 820 44.19 21.65 -0.02
N ASP A 821 44.97 22.73 0.02
CA ASP A 821 44.87 23.86 -0.93
C ASP A 821 45.97 23.92 -1.99
N ASP A 822 46.84 22.91 -2.09
CA ASP A 822 47.91 22.89 -3.08
C ASP A 822 47.36 22.65 -4.51
N PRO A 823 47.53 23.59 -5.46
CA PRO A 823 47.01 23.44 -6.83
C PRO A 823 47.56 22.22 -7.57
N LYS A 824 48.80 21.79 -7.29
CA LYS A 824 49.42 20.61 -7.91
C LYS A 824 48.81 19.32 -7.39
N ILE A 825 48.42 19.29 -6.11
CA ILE A 825 47.74 18.14 -5.51
C ILE A 825 46.30 18.07 -6.02
N LYS A 826 45.59 19.20 -6.10
CA LYS A 826 44.24 19.26 -6.70
C LYS A 826 44.23 18.75 -8.15
N ALA A 827 45.16 19.22 -8.99
CA ALA A 827 45.28 18.75 -10.37
C ALA A 827 45.60 17.24 -10.48
N LEU A 828 46.49 16.73 -9.61
CA LEU A 828 46.81 15.31 -9.55
C LEU A 828 45.60 14.46 -9.11
N VAL A 829 44.86 14.91 -8.10
CA VAL A 829 43.64 14.22 -7.64
C VAL A 829 42.57 14.21 -8.73
N THR A 830 42.41 15.30 -9.50
CA THR A 830 41.49 15.33 -10.64
C THR A 830 41.87 14.31 -11.72
N ASP A 831 43.15 14.24 -12.11
CA ASP A 831 43.64 13.25 -13.08
C ASP A 831 43.47 11.80 -12.58
N GLN A 832 43.78 11.55 -11.30
CA GLN A 832 43.56 10.26 -10.65
C GLN A 832 42.07 9.87 -10.62
N MET A 833 41.17 10.84 -10.39
CA MET A 833 39.74 10.63 -10.42
C MET A 833 39.25 10.29 -11.84
N THR A 834 39.75 10.97 -12.87
CA THR A 834 39.44 10.64 -14.27
C THR A 834 39.92 9.24 -14.63
N GLN A 835 41.15 8.88 -14.27
CA GLN A 835 41.69 7.53 -14.50
C GLN A 835 40.87 6.44 -13.79
N TRP A 836 40.44 6.71 -12.55
CA TRP A 836 39.57 5.81 -11.78
C TRP A 836 38.21 5.62 -12.47
N SER A 837 37.57 6.72 -12.90
CA SER A 837 36.29 6.67 -13.61
C SER A 837 36.37 5.87 -14.92
N VAL A 838 37.43 6.04 -15.72
CA VAL A 838 37.62 5.28 -16.97
C VAL A 838 37.81 3.78 -16.70
N MET A 839 38.55 3.43 -15.65
CA MET A 839 38.78 2.02 -15.26
C MET A 839 37.50 1.36 -14.75
N VAL A 840 36.72 2.06 -13.91
CA VAL A 840 35.42 1.56 -13.43
C VAL A 840 34.44 1.35 -14.60
N GLU A 841 34.41 2.26 -15.56
CA GLU A 841 33.57 2.13 -16.75
C GLU A 841 33.98 0.93 -17.61
N LYS A 842 35.28 0.69 -17.78
CA LYS A 842 35.81 -0.50 -18.46
C LYS A 842 35.41 -1.79 -17.74
N HIS A 843 35.57 -1.87 -16.41
CA HIS A 843 35.17 -3.03 -15.62
C HIS A 843 33.67 -3.31 -15.74
N ARG A 844 32.85 -2.25 -15.73
CA ARG A 844 31.41 -2.35 -15.95
C ARG A 844 31.09 -2.97 -17.30
N LYS A 845 31.74 -2.52 -18.38
CA LYS A 845 31.55 -3.07 -19.73
C LYS A 845 32.00 -4.54 -19.84
N GLU A 846 33.15 -4.91 -19.27
CA GLU A 846 33.63 -6.30 -19.29
C GLU A 846 32.71 -7.25 -18.51
N GLU A 847 32.19 -6.84 -17.34
CA GLU A 847 31.19 -7.63 -16.60
C GLU A 847 29.86 -7.72 -17.36
N TRP A 848 29.45 -6.64 -18.02
CA TRP A 848 28.23 -6.59 -18.82
C TRP A 848 28.25 -7.53 -20.02
N GLU A 849 29.33 -7.52 -20.81
CA GLU A 849 29.50 -8.40 -21.96
C GLU A 849 29.50 -9.88 -21.55
N MET A 850 30.16 -10.22 -20.44
CA MET A 850 30.20 -11.59 -19.92
C MET A 850 28.81 -12.08 -19.47
N LEU A 851 28.05 -11.25 -18.77
CA LEU A 851 26.67 -11.57 -18.39
C LEU A 851 25.77 -11.78 -19.61
N LYS A 852 25.96 -10.98 -20.67
CA LYS A 852 25.24 -11.12 -21.94
C LYS A 852 25.46 -12.49 -22.59
N GLU A 853 26.72 -12.92 -22.64
CA GLU A 853 27.09 -14.24 -23.18
C GLU A 853 26.52 -15.38 -22.33
N HIS A 854 26.54 -15.21 -21.00
CA HIS A 854 26.00 -16.20 -20.07
C HIS A 854 24.50 -16.40 -20.25
N LEU A 855 23.73 -15.32 -20.41
CA LEU A 855 22.29 -15.38 -20.61
C LEU A 855 21.92 -16.01 -21.96
N LYS A 856 22.61 -15.64 -23.04
CA LYS A 856 22.42 -16.27 -24.35
C LYS A 856 22.67 -17.78 -24.29
N SER A 857 23.74 -18.18 -23.59
CA SER A 857 24.02 -19.60 -23.38
C SER A 857 22.97 -20.29 -22.51
N GLN A 858 22.38 -19.61 -21.53
CA GLN A 858 21.30 -20.17 -20.70
C GLN A 858 20.00 -20.35 -21.50
N GLU A 859 19.67 -19.39 -22.38
CA GLU A 859 18.53 -19.47 -23.30
C GLU A 859 18.63 -20.71 -24.21
N ASP A 860 19.77 -20.91 -24.85
CA ASP A 860 20.00 -22.06 -25.75
C ASP A 860 19.85 -23.40 -25.02
N ILE A 861 20.34 -23.47 -23.78
CA ILE A 861 20.22 -24.68 -22.94
C ILE A 861 18.75 -24.92 -22.57
N LEU A 862 18.02 -23.90 -22.12
CA LEU A 862 16.62 -24.05 -21.70
C LEU A 862 15.72 -24.50 -22.86
N LYS A 863 15.91 -23.93 -24.06
CA LYS A 863 15.19 -24.35 -25.28
C LYS A 863 15.44 -25.81 -25.60
N LYS A 864 16.71 -26.24 -25.57
CA LYS A 864 17.08 -27.63 -25.83
C LYS A 864 16.49 -28.61 -24.80
N LEU A 865 16.52 -28.25 -23.52
CA LEU A 865 15.95 -29.10 -22.47
C LEU A 865 14.42 -29.21 -22.57
N MET A 866 13.74 -28.14 -23.00
CA MET A 866 12.30 -28.18 -23.25
C MET A 866 11.96 -29.12 -24.41
N GLU A 867 12.72 -29.08 -25.51
CA GLU A 867 12.53 -30.00 -26.64
C GLU A 867 12.77 -31.46 -26.25
N GLU A 868 13.79 -31.74 -25.44
CA GLU A 868 14.11 -33.10 -24.95
C GLU A 868 12.96 -33.66 -24.09
N GLU A 869 12.39 -32.85 -23.19
CA GLU A 869 11.28 -33.26 -22.32
C GLU A 869 9.97 -33.43 -23.10
N GLN A 870 9.69 -32.56 -24.07
CA GLN A 870 8.53 -32.71 -24.97
C GLN A 870 8.62 -34.00 -25.80
N GLN A 871 9.81 -34.35 -26.30
CA GLN A 871 10.04 -35.62 -26.99
C GLN A 871 9.82 -36.83 -26.07
N ALA A 872 10.20 -36.72 -24.79
CA ALA A 872 9.95 -37.79 -23.81
C ALA A 872 8.45 -38.00 -23.57
N GLN A 873 7.66 -36.91 -23.46
CA GLN A 873 6.21 -36.99 -23.31
C GLN A 873 5.53 -37.61 -24.55
N ILE A 874 5.97 -37.26 -25.76
CA ILE A 874 5.47 -37.86 -27.01
C ILE A 874 5.73 -39.37 -27.03
N LYS A 875 6.96 -39.80 -26.71
CA LYS A 875 7.31 -41.24 -26.67
C LYS A 875 6.47 -42.00 -25.65
N LYS A 876 6.21 -41.41 -24.48
CA LYS A 876 5.37 -42.03 -23.44
C LYS A 876 3.91 -42.18 -23.88
N MET A 877 3.38 -41.19 -24.60
CA MET A 877 2.03 -41.27 -25.20
C MET A 877 1.95 -42.36 -26.27
N GLU A 878 2.91 -42.40 -27.20
CA GLU A 878 2.93 -43.38 -28.29
C GLU A 878 3.08 -44.82 -27.75
N ALA A 879 3.89 -45.02 -26.71
CA ALA A 879 3.99 -46.31 -26.03
C ALA A 879 2.66 -46.77 -25.41
N LYS A 880 1.87 -45.85 -24.81
CA LYS A 880 0.53 -46.21 -24.30
C LYS A 880 -0.42 -46.54 -25.44
N HIS A 881 -0.41 -45.78 -26.53
CA HIS A 881 -1.25 -46.08 -27.71
C HIS A 881 -0.92 -47.46 -28.29
N GLU A 882 0.35 -47.85 -28.28
CA GLU A 882 0.77 -49.19 -28.71
C GLU A 882 0.24 -50.28 -27.76
N GLN A 883 0.30 -50.06 -26.44
CA GLN A 883 -0.25 -50.95 -25.42
C GLN A 883 -1.76 -51.16 -25.60
N GLU A 884 -2.53 -50.06 -25.72
CA GLU A 884 -3.98 -50.09 -25.92
C GLU A 884 -4.36 -50.84 -27.21
N ASN A 885 -3.59 -50.65 -28.29
CA ASN A 885 -3.79 -51.36 -29.55
C ASN A 885 -3.51 -52.87 -29.43
N LYS A 886 -2.53 -53.28 -28.61
CA LYS A 886 -2.26 -54.71 -28.33
C LYS A 886 -3.39 -55.33 -27.51
N GLU A 887 -3.87 -54.63 -26.49
CA GLU A 887 -4.97 -55.10 -25.63
C GLU A 887 -6.29 -55.24 -26.40
N MET A 888 -6.60 -54.30 -27.30
CA MET A 888 -7.78 -54.37 -28.15
C MET A 888 -7.77 -55.60 -29.07
N LYS A 889 -6.61 -55.92 -29.68
CA LYS A 889 -6.45 -57.14 -30.50
C LYS A 889 -6.60 -58.41 -29.66
N ALA A 890 -6.05 -58.42 -28.45
CA ALA A 890 -6.18 -59.56 -27.54
C ALA A 890 -7.65 -59.78 -27.09
N SER A 891 -8.37 -58.69 -26.82
CA SER A 891 -9.81 -58.72 -26.49
C SER A 891 -10.65 -59.26 -27.64
N GLN A 892 -10.35 -58.85 -28.89
CA GLN A 892 -11.02 -59.38 -30.08
C GLN A 892 -10.83 -60.90 -30.22
N ALA A 893 -9.60 -61.38 -30.05
CA ALA A 893 -9.29 -62.81 -30.12
C ALA A 893 -10.08 -63.60 -29.06
N LYS A 894 -10.17 -63.07 -27.83
CA LYS A 894 -10.94 -63.67 -26.75
C LYS A 894 -12.44 -63.71 -27.05
N ALA A 895 -13.01 -62.59 -27.52
CA ALA A 895 -14.42 -62.50 -27.88
C ALA A 895 -14.82 -63.46 -29.01
N ALA A 896 -13.93 -63.68 -29.99
CA ALA A 896 -14.13 -64.66 -31.06
C ALA A 896 -14.17 -66.11 -30.52
N VAL A 897 -13.27 -66.45 -29.58
CA VAL A 897 -13.24 -67.77 -28.93
C VAL A 897 -14.50 -68.00 -28.08
N ASP A 898 -14.90 -67.01 -27.28
CA ASP A 898 -16.09 -67.11 -26.43
C ASP A 898 -17.37 -67.21 -27.28
N THR A 899 -17.45 -66.46 -28.38
CA THR A 899 -18.56 -66.57 -29.34
C THR A 899 -18.65 -67.97 -29.96
N ALA A 900 -17.51 -68.58 -30.30
CA ALA A 900 -17.49 -69.95 -30.83
C ALA A 900 -17.94 -70.99 -29.80
N LYS A 901 -17.59 -70.80 -28.52
CA LYS A 901 -18.07 -71.64 -27.41
C LYS A 901 -19.58 -71.49 -27.22
N ASP A 902 -20.09 -70.26 -27.21
CA ASP A 902 -21.51 -69.98 -27.00
C ASP A 902 -22.40 -70.57 -28.09
N VAL A 903 -22.00 -70.46 -29.36
CA VAL A 903 -22.75 -71.04 -30.48
C VAL A 903 -22.75 -72.57 -30.44
N ASN A 904 -21.65 -73.19 -29.99
CA ASN A 904 -21.57 -74.63 -29.83
C ASN A 904 -22.36 -75.16 -28.63
N ALA A 905 -22.54 -74.35 -27.58
CA ALA A 905 -23.31 -74.70 -26.38
C ALA A 905 -24.83 -74.49 -26.54
N ASP A 906 -25.27 -73.81 -27.61
CA ASP A 906 -26.67 -73.50 -27.86
C ASP A 906 -27.46 -74.74 -28.33
N LYS A 907 -28.27 -75.30 -27.42
CA LYS A 907 -29.08 -76.51 -27.64
C LYS A 907 -30.25 -76.29 -28.61
N THR A 908 -30.55 -75.05 -29.00
CA THR A 908 -31.63 -74.73 -29.95
C THR A 908 -31.22 -74.97 -31.41
N LEU A 909 -29.91 -75.05 -31.69
CA LEU A 909 -29.36 -75.28 -33.03
C LEU A 909 -29.15 -76.79 -33.28
N LYS A 910 -30.10 -77.41 -33.99
CA LYS A 910 -30.19 -78.87 -34.15
C LYS A 910 -29.31 -79.44 -35.26
N THR A 911 -28.97 -78.66 -36.29
CA THR A 911 -28.12 -79.13 -37.40
C THR A 911 -26.76 -78.44 -37.41
N LYS A 912 -25.74 -79.12 -37.95
CA LYS A 912 -24.40 -78.54 -38.13
C LYS A 912 -24.43 -77.30 -39.02
N ALA A 913 -25.25 -77.33 -40.08
CA ALA A 913 -25.43 -76.20 -40.98
C ALA A 913 -25.99 -74.95 -40.28
N ASP A 914 -26.91 -75.12 -39.32
CA ASP A 914 -27.48 -74.01 -38.55
C ASP A 914 -26.46 -73.39 -37.58
N ARG A 915 -25.62 -74.21 -36.94
CA ARG A 915 -24.52 -73.73 -36.08
C ARG A 915 -23.46 -72.97 -36.88
N ASP A 916 -23.06 -73.51 -38.02
CA ASP A 916 -22.08 -72.85 -38.90
C ASP A 916 -22.63 -71.53 -39.46
N ARG A 917 -23.92 -71.46 -39.81
CA ARG A 917 -24.59 -70.22 -40.23
C ARG A 917 -24.60 -69.18 -39.12
N ARG A 918 -24.98 -69.57 -37.89
CA ARG A 918 -25.07 -68.65 -36.74
C ARG A 918 -23.70 -68.17 -36.27
N LEU A 919 -22.68 -69.03 -36.33
CA LEU A 919 -21.30 -68.68 -36.03
C LEU A 919 -20.75 -67.66 -37.05
N LYS A 920 -21.03 -67.86 -38.34
CA LYS A 920 -20.61 -66.93 -39.39
C LYS A 920 -21.24 -65.55 -39.23
N GLU A 921 -22.54 -65.50 -38.88
CA GLU A 921 -23.27 -64.26 -38.62
C GLU A 921 -22.73 -63.50 -37.39
N LYS A 922 -22.53 -64.20 -36.25
CA LYS A 922 -21.95 -63.59 -35.05
C LYS A 922 -20.50 -63.14 -35.27
N ASN A 923 -19.68 -63.92 -35.97
CA ASN A 923 -18.31 -63.53 -36.31
C ASN A 923 -18.27 -62.31 -37.24
N GLN A 924 -19.22 -62.21 -38.19
CA GLN A 924 -19.36 -61.04 -39.04
C GLN A 924 -19.74 -59.78 -38.23
N ASN A 925 -20.64 -59.91 -37.25
CA ASN A 925 -21.01 -58.81 -36.34
C ASN A 925 -19.87 -58.40 -35.41
N ASN A 926 -19.14 -59.35 -34.83
CA ASN A 926 -17.95 -59.08 -34.01
C ASN A 926 -16.85 -58.38 -34.82
N THR A 927 -16.67 -58.77 -36.08
CA THR A 927 -15.71 -58.12 -36.98
C THR A 927 -16.11 -56.67 -37.29
N LYS A 928 -17.40 -56.40 -37.55
CA LYS A 928 -17.90 -55.03 -37.75
C LYS A 928 -17.71 -54.17 -36.50
N ARG A 929 -18.02 -54.70 -35.32
CA ARG A 929 -17.84 -54.00 -34.04
C ARG A 929 -16.38 -53.66 -33.77
N PHE A 930 -15.46 -54.58 -34.04
CA PHE A 930 -14.03 -54.34 -33.90
C PHE A 930 -13.51 -53.26 -34.85
N ILE A 931 -13.98 -53.22 -36.09
CA ILE A 931 -13.60 -52.17 -37.05
C ILE A 931 -14.07 -50.80 -36.55
N GLU A 932 -15.27 -50.70 -36.00
CA GLU A 932 -15.80 -49.46 -35.43
C GLU A 932 -15.05 -49.04 -34.17
N GLU A 933 -14.78 -49.96 -33.23
CA GLU A 933 -13.99 -49.69 -32.02
C GLU A 933 -12.55 -49.25 -32.36
N ARG A 934 -11.93 -49.86 -33.38
CA ARG A 934 -10.61 -49.45 -33.88
C ARG A 934 -10.65 -48.05 -34.50
N LYS A 935 -11.70 -47.70 -35.23
CA LYS A 935 -11.88 -46.38 -35.83
C LYS A 935 -12.07 -45.29 -34.76
N ILE A 936 -12.87 -45.57 -33.73
CA ILE A 936 -13.09 -44.67 -32.59
C ILE A 936 -11.78 -44.47 -31.81
N SER A 937 -11.04 -45.55 -31.54
CA SER A 937 -9.76 -45.47 -30.84
C SER A 937 -8.71 -44.69 -31.64
N ALA A 938 -8.58 -44.93 -32.95
CA ALA A 938 -7.68 -44.15 -33.81
C ALA A 938 -8.03 -42.65 -33.82
N MET A 939 -9.33 -42.30 -33.82
CA MET A 939 -9.76 -40.91 -33.71
C MET A 939 -9.44 -40.31 -32.33
N LYS A 940 -9.58 -41.08 -31.24
CA LYS A 940 -9.21 -40.67 -29.87
C LYS A 940 -7.71 -40.43 -29.76
N GLN A 941 -6.88 -41.35 -30.27
CA GLN A 941 -5.42 -41.24 -30.28
C GLN A 941 -4.98 -40.02 -31.11
N GLY A 942 -5.60 -39.77 -32.27
CA GLY A 942 -5.35 -38.59 -33.09
C GLY A 942 -5.65 -37.27 -32.36
N LYS A 943 -6.81 -37.16 -31.69
CA LYS A 943 -7.17 -36.00 -30.87
C LYS A 943 -6.22 -35.78 -29.70
N GLN A 944 -5.77 -36.85 -29.05
CA GLN A 944 -4.79 -36.77 -27.96
C GLN A 944 -3.44 -36.24 -28.45
N LYS A 945 -2.96 -36.70 -29.62
CA LYS A 945 -1.71 -36.21 -30.22
C LYS A 945 -1.79 -34.73 -30.60
N GLU A 946 -2.91 -34.30 -31.17
CA GLU A 946 -3.12 -32.89 -31.51
C GLU A 946 -3.22 -32.01 -30.25
N LYS A 947 -3.90 -32.48 -29.20
CA LYS A 947 -4.00 -31.76 -27.92
C LYS A 947 -2.63 -31.60 -27.26
N LEU A 948 -1.81 -32.65 -27.21
CA LEU A 948 -0.47 -32.57 -26.63
C LEU A 948 0.43 -31.62 -27.41
N LYS A 949 0.36 -31.66 -28.75
CA LYS A 949 1.12 -30.73 -29.60
C LYS A 949 0.76 -29.26 -29.33
N LYS A 950 -0.53 -28.93 -29.21
CA LYS A 950 -0.97 -27.58 -28.86
C LYS A 950 -0.44 -27.11 -27.49
N VAL A 951 -0.39 -28.02 -26.51
CA VAL A 951 0.17 -27.73 -25.18
C VAL A 951 1.69 -27.50 -25.27
N HIS A 952 2.41 -28.30 -26.05
CA HIS A 952 3.85 -28.13 -26.28
C HIS A 952 4.19 -26.80 -26.96
N ASP A 953 3.42 -26.42 -27.98
CA ASP A 953 3.59 -25.14 -28.67
C ASP A 953 3.34 -23.94 -27.72
N GLN A 954 2.31 -24.05 -26.86
CA GLN A 954 2.03 -23.04 -25.83
C GLN A 954 3.14 -22.94 -24.78
N GLN A 955 3.68 -24.07 -24.33
CA GLN A 955 4.80 -24.11 -23.37
C GLN A 955 6.07 -23.48 -23.93
N MET A 956 6.41 -23.75 -25.21
CA MET A 956 7.55 -23.11 -25.88
C MET A 956 7.37 -21.59 -26.00
N GLY A 957 6.15 -21.15 -26.32
CA GLY A 957 5.81 -19.73 -26.36
C GLY A 957 5.93 -19.06 -24.98
N GLN A 958 5.50 -19.74 -23.91
CA GLN A 958 5.62 -19.24 -22.55
C GLN A 958 7.07 -19.19 -22.08
N LEU A 959 7.87 -20.25 -22.32
CA LEU A 959 9.30 -20.26 -22.00
C LEU A 959 10.04 -19.10 -22.67
N SER A 960 9.72 -18.81 -23.93
CA SER A 960 10.36 -17.71 -24.66
C SER A 960 10.04 -16.35 -24.03
N LYS A 961 8.81 -16.14 -23.55
CA LYS A 961 8.41 -14.94 -22.81
C LYS A 961 9.10 -14.85 -21.45
N ASP A 962 9.18 -15.96 -20.72
CA ASP A 962 9.81 -16.01 -19.40
C ASP A 962 11.32 -15.74 -19.51
N ILE A 963 11.98 -16.26 -20.55
CA ILE A 963 13.39 -15.94 -20.85
C ILE A 963 13.56 -14.46 -21.20
N GLN A 964 12.64 -13.88 -21.99
CA GLN A 964 12.69 -12.46 -22.32
C GLN A 964 12.50 -11.57 -21.08
N LEU A 965 11.63 -11.97 -20.15
CA LEU A 965 11.47 -11.31 -18.86
C LEU A 965 12.74 -11.41 -18.00
N MET A 966 13.43 -12.57 -17.97
CA MET A 966 14.72 -12.68 -17.29
C MET A 966 15.79 -11.75 -17.85
N LEU A 967 15.82 -11.56 -19.18
CA LEU A 967 16.74 -10.62 -19.83
C LEU A 967 16.46 -9.18 -19.38
N LEU A 968 15.17 -8.81 -19.30
CA LEU A 968 14.72 -7.49 -18.84
C LEU A 968 15.04 -7.26 -17.35
N GLU A 969 14.85 -8.26 -16.50
CA GLU A 969 15.13 -8.20 -15.05
C GLU A 969 16.63 -8.00 -14.73
N GLN A 970 17.52 -8.45 -15.62
CA GLN A 970 18.98 -8.25 -15.48
C GLN A 970 19.48 -6.98 -16.19
N GLY A 971 18.58 -6.15 -16.72
CA GLY A 971 18.85 -4.82 -17.27
C GLY A 971 19.27 -4.81 -18.75
N PHE A 972 19.05 -5.88 -19.51
CA PHE A 972 19.41 -5.94 -20.93
C PHE A 972 18.41 -5.17 -21.80
N ASP A 973 18.73 -3.91 -22.12
CA ASP A 973 18.26 -3.19 -23.32
C ASP A 973 19.39 -3.09 -24.37
#